data_AF-A0A0X3UZG4-F1
#
_entry.id   AF-A0A0X3UZG4-F1
#
_cell.length_a   1.000
_cell.length_b   1.000
_cell.length_c   1.000
_cell.angle_alpha   90.00
_cell.angle_beta   90.00
_cell.angle_gamma   90.00
#
_symmetry.space_group_name_H-M   'P 1'
#
loop_
_entity.id
_entity.type
_entity.pdbx_description
1 polymer ?
#
loop_
_entity_poly.entity_id
_entity_poly.type
_entity_poly.pdbx_seq_one_letter_code
_entity_poly.pdbx_strand_id
1 'polypeptide(L)'
;MIANQLPLEELAGFEPVLRAVLEELRAEWDMQADIRRLLSRHYGAAIGRLHNDLVAHLFFDDDGFGPVARQQLGAATEDRAVVEVLDFAFTLAKPVPAKVWLRRAAELLSAGARAGAGDRAGASAGAGDRAGAGAGAGAGAVRVVLEAFAERGARVGDEHDVLLRGLCWLQGLDGSAESTALLGRVAEVACASRSARSADPKAPKAAAAVVEVLVDRSGDVPAAVLSRLSMSVRSRPVQKRVQAALERIADARGWAPGEAQELTVDDHGLKSCGCLRLRLRDSTDLVGVEILDDKAAVRVWRDGTPLKTVPTAMRAGLAPLRTLATQVTKTLASERGRLEALLAQDRTWAWTTWEQRYLRHPVTGSLARRLIWQVSPDNGQTWHSGFPAPTEDGTDWTVDGHSGAHCTVRLWHPVEAPPAEVAAWRDHVTAATTKQPFKQAFREVYRLTPAEVQTDAYSNRFAGHILRYRQANALMRVRGWSANYLGSWGDGRHGEATKDLAAGTWQATFHHEIATEGTGQRDRVEFCSTDQVRFARRDGRLWTPTRLDEVPPRLLSEAMRDVDLFVGVTSIAADETWNDSGAQDFRRYWRETAFGALPETAKVRRDALARILPALTIAPQCELTDRYLEVRGTRTLYKIHLGSANILMAPDDTYLCIVPAGRGPRVALPFNDDPRLSLILSKAFLLAADHKITDESILGQLPA
;
A
#
# COMPACT_ATOMS: atom_id res chain seq x y z
N MET A 1 39.72 -8.77 -25.05
CA MET A 1 40.91 -8.99 -24.20
C MET A 1 42.15 -8.30 -24.75
N ILE A 2 42.56 -8.53 -26.00
CA ILE A 2 43.73 -7.88 -26.62
C ILE A 2 43.64 -6.34 -26.55
N ALA A 3 42.49 -5.75 -26.85
CA ALA A 3 42.26 -4.30 -26.76
C ALA A 3 42.59 -3.69 -25.37
N ASN A 4 42.38 -4.44 -24.28
CA ASN A 4 42.70 -3.97 -22.92
C ASN A 4 44.20 -3.95 -22.61
N GLN A 5 45.03 -4.51 -23.50
CA GLN A 5 46.48 -4.57 -23.37
C GLN A 5 47.20 -3.65 -24.37
N LEU A 6 46.48 -3.09 -25.35
CA LEU A 6 47.06 -2.17 -26.33
C LEU A 6 47.47 -0.83 -25.69
N PRO A 7 48.53 -0.17 -26.21
CA PRO A 7 48.83 1.24 -25.94
C PRO A 7 47.65 2.13 -26.35
N LEU A 8 47.50 3.30 -25.69
CA LEU A 8 46.37 4.21 -25.95
C LEU A 8 46.31 4.69 -27.40
N GLU A 9 47.46 4.93 -28.02
CA GLU A 9 47.59 5.39 -29.41
C GLU A 9 47.04 4.36 -30.41
N GLU A 10 47.34 3.08 -30.21
CA GLU A 10 46.83 1.99 -31.05
C GLU A 10 45.35 1.71 -30.76
N LEU A 11 44.94 1.81 -29.49
CA LEU A 11 43.57 1.58 -29.06
C LEU A 11 42.59 2.63 -29.62
N ALA A 12 43.03 3.87 -29.78
CA ALA A 12 42.23 4.96 -30.33
C ALA A 12 41.69 4.65 -31.73
N GLY A 13 42.49 3.95 -32.57
CA GLY A 13 42.08 3.52 -33.91
C GLY A 13 40.92 2.51 -33.91
N PHE A 14 40.67 1.81 -32.80
CA PHE A 14 39.60 0.83 -32.66
C PHE A 14 38.35 1.37 -31.97
N GLU A 15 38.38 2.62 -31.46
CA GLU A 15 37.28 3.17 -30.66
C GLU A 15 35.89 3.05 -31.32
N PRO A 16 35.70 3.41 -32.60
CA PRO A 16 34.38 3.33 -33.23
C PRO A 16 33.83 1.90 -33.26
N VAL A 17 34.69 0.92 -33.51
CA VAL A 17 34.32 -0.51 -33.55
C VAL A 17 34.02 -1.02 -32.15
N LEU A 18 34.83 -0.67 -31.15
CA LEU A 18 34.60 -1.07 -29.77
C LEU A 18 33.27 -0.51 -29.24
N ARG A 19 32.93 0.74 -29.58
CA ARG A 19 31.65 1.37 -29.24
C ARG A 19 30.48 0.67 -29.92
N ALA A 20 30.56 0.42 -31.23
CA ALA A 20 29.52 -0.28 -31.97
C ALA A 20 29.24 -1.68 -31.40
N VAL A 21 30.29 -2.45 -31.10
CA VAL A 21 30.15 -3.78 -30.48
C VAL A 21 29.55 -3.69 -29.08
N LEU A 22 29.92 -2.69 -28.28
CA LEU A 22 29.36 -2.49 -26.96
C LEU A 22 27.87 -2.10 -27.01
N GLU A 23 27.46 -1.29 -27.98
CA GLU A 23 26.06 -0.94 -28.22
C GLU A 23 25.23 -2.17 -28.66
N GLU A 24 25.73 -2.96 -29.62
CA GLU A 24 25.09 -4.20 -30.05
C GLU A 24 24.95 -5.21 -28.91
N LEU A 25 26.02 -5.42 -28.13
CA LEU A 25 25.98 -6.33 -26.97
C LEU A 25 24.92 -5.93 -25.95
N ARG A 26 24.68 -4.62 -25.76
CA ARG A 26 23.63 -4.13 -24.85
C ARG A 26 22.22 -4.26 -25.41
N ALA A 27 22.07 -4.11 -26.72
CA ALA A 27 20.80 -4.30 -27.42
C ALA A 27 20.41 -5.79 -27.53
N GLU A 28 21.38 -6.70 -27.44
CA GLU A 28 21.18 -8.14 -27.57
C GLU A 28 20.54 -8.77 -26.32
N TRP A 29 19.29 -9.21 -26.47
CA TRP A 29 18.46 -9.74 -25.38
C TRP A 29 18.44 -11.27 -25.34
N ASP A 30 18.85 -11.96 -26.41
CA ASP A 30 18.93 -13.42 -26.45
C ASP A 30 20.25 -13.97 -25.86
N MET A 31 21.26 -13.12 -25.66
CA MET A 31 22.52 -13.52 -25.04
C MET A 31 22.36 -13.78 -23.53
N GLN A 32 22.99 -14.86 -23.04
CA GLN A 32 23.06 -15.14 -21.59
C GLN A 32 23.66 -13.95 -20.83
N ALA A 33 22.93 -13.46 -19.82
CA ALA A 33 23.26 -12.23 -19.12
C ALA A 33 24.66 -12.21 -18.48
N ASP A 34 25.19 -13.35 -18.02
CA ASP A 34 26.54 -13.42 -17.45
C ASP A 34 27.63 -13.24 -18.53
N ILE A 35 27.42 -13.78 -19.73
CA ILE A 35 28.32 -13.63 -20.88
C ILE A 35 28.27 -12.18 -21.39
N ARG A 36 27.07 -11.63 -21.55
CA ARG A 36 26.88 -10.23 -21.95
C ARG A 36 27.60 -9.28 -20.99
N ARG A 37 27.45 -9.47 -19.68
CA ARG A 37 28.15 -8.69 -18.64
C ARG A 37 29.66 -8.76 -18.76
N LEU A 38 30.21 -9.97 -18.93
CA LEU A 38 31.64 -10.17 -19.09
C LEU A 38 32.18 -9.42 -20.31
N LEU A 39 31.49 -9.52 -21.45
CA LEU A 39 31.89 -8.84 -22.68
C LEU A 39 31.75 -7.32 -22.54
N SER A 40 30.62 -6.82 -22.06
CA SER A 40 30.38 -5.39 -21.81
C SER A 40 31.46 -4.77 -20.92
N ARG A 41 31.89 -5.48 -19.86
CA ARG A 41 33.01 -5.08 -19.01
C ARG A 41 34.32 -4.99 -19.80
N HIS A 42 34.62 -5.99 -20.63
CA HIS A 42 35.87 -5.98 -21.40
C HIS A 42 35.94 -4.88 -22.46
N TYR A 43 34.86 -4.65 -23.21
CA TYR A 43 34.80 -3.61 -24.24
C TYR A 43 34.73 -2.22 -23.61
N GLY A 44 33.89 -2.05 -22.58
CA GLY A 44 33.75 -0.78 -21.91
C GLY A 44 35.01 -0.36 -21.13
N ALA A 45 35.75 -1.29 -20.51
CA ALA A 45 37.04 -0.98 -19.90
C ALA A 45 38.08 -0.51 -20.94
N ALA A 46 38.06 -1.06 -22.14
CA ALA A 46 38.93 -0.63 -23.23
C ALA A 46 38.59 0.81 -23.66
N ILE A 47 37.31 1.11 -23.84
CA ILE A 47 36.83 2.46 -24.19
C ILE A 47 37.11 3.45 -23.06
N GLY A 48 36.90 3.05 -21.80
CA GLY A 48 37.13 3.89 -20.63
C GLY A 48 38.58 4.36 -20.50
N ARG A 49 39.54 3.53 -20.91
CA ARG A 49 40.96 3.91 -20.97
C ARG A 49 41.25 5.07 -21.93
N LEU A 50 40.47 5.22 -23.00
CA LEU A 50 40.64 6.31 -23.99
C LEU A 50 40.14 7.66 -23.47
N HIS A 51 39.09 7.65 -22.66
CA HIS A 51 38.40 8.86 -22.18
C HIS A 51 38.69 9.20 -20.73
N ASN A 52 39.57 8.44 -20.08
CA ASN A 52 39.81 8.47 -18.64
C ASN A 52 38.54 8.24 -17.78
N ASP A 53 37.48 7.69 -18.37
CA ASP A 53 36.24 7.29 -17.69
C ASP A 53 36.28 5.79 -17.42
N LEU A 54 37.01 5.41 -16.37
CA LEU A 54 37.27 4.01 -16.03
C LEU A 54 36.03 3.27 -15.50
N VAL A 55 34.91 3.98 -15.29
CA VAL A 55 33.64 3.41 -14.84
C VAL A 55 32.56 3.42 -15.94
N ALA A 56 32.90 3.82 -17.16
CA ALA A 56 31.97 3.85 -18.30
C ALA A 56 31.29 2.49 -18.57
N HIS A 57 31.93 1.38 -18.19
CA HIS A 57 31.38 0.04 -18.31
C HIS A 57 30.49 -0.40 -17.13
N LEU A 58 30.41 0.39 -16.07
CA LEU A 58 29.58 0.15 -14.89
C LEU A 58 28.37 1.08 -14.85
N PHE A 59 28.52 2.27 -15.43
CA PHE A 59 27.49 3.30 -15.47
C PHE A 59 27.16 3.63 -16.91
N PHE A 60 26.08 3.06 -17.42
CA PHE A 60 25.62 3.26 -18.80
C PHE A 60 24.48 4.28 -18.89
N ASP A 61 24.23 4.82 -20.08
CA ASP A 61 23.28 5.92 -20.27
C ASP A 61 21.82 5.46 -20.44
N ASP A 62 21.63 4.20 -20.82
CA ASP A 62 20.37 3.63 -21.32
C ASP A 62 19.18 3.77 -20.36
N ASP A 63 19.42 3.68 -19.06
CA ASP A 63 18.37 3.81 -18.04
C ASP A 63 18.41 5.15 -17.30
N GLY A 64 19.31 6.06 -17.67
CA GLY A 64 19.52 7.36 -17.07
C GLY A 64 20.06 7.34 -15.64
N PHE A 65 20.44 6.20 -15.08
CA PHE A 65 21.13 6.13 -13.77
C PHE A 65 22.63 6.38 -13.90
N GLY A 66 23.27 5.82 -14.94
CA GLY A 66 24.71 5.95 -15.13
C GLY A 66 25.20 7.41 -15.19
N PRO A 67 24.58 8.31 -15.98
CA PRO A 67 24.97 9.73 -16.02
C PRO A 67 24.92 10.40 -14.65
N VAL A 68 23.89 10.11 -13.85
CA VAL A 68 23.74 10.66 -12.50
C VAL A 68 24.83 10.14 -11.57
N ALA A 69 25.11 8.84 -11.61
CA ALA A 69 26.14 8.22 -10.79
C ALA A 69 27.55 8.74 -11.15
N ARG A 70 27.89 8.87 -12.44
CA ARG A 70 29.16 9.46 -12.89
C ARG A 70 29.29 10.91 -12.46
N GLN A 71 28.22 11.70 -12.59
CA GLN A 71 28.21 13.09 -12.15
C GLN A 71 28.46 13.23 -10.64
N GLN A 72 27.82 12.39 -9.81
CA GLN A 72 28.00 12.43 -8.37
C GLN A 72 29.38 11.92 -7.92
N LEU A 73 29.93 10.91 -8.60
CA LEU A 73 31.29 10.42 -8.34
C LEU A 73 32.37 11.45 -8.72
N GLY A 74 32.15 12.24 -9.79
CA GLY A 74 33.10 13.26 -10.25
C GLY A 74 34.48 12.67 -10.51
N ALA A 75 35.54 13.30 -9.95
CA ALA A 75 36.92 12.84 -10.12
C ALA A 75 37.20 11.43 -9.53
N ALA A 76 36.32 10.90 -8.66
CA ALA A 76 36.46 9.55 -8.13
C ALA A 76 36.30 8.46 -9.22
N THR A 77 35.74 8.81 -10.38
CA THR A 77 35.65 7.91 -11.53
C THR A 77 37.01 7.56 -12.14
N GLU A 78 38.04 8.36 -11.88
CA GLU A 78 39.41 8.18 -12.37
C GLU A 78 40.29 7.40 -11.37
N ASP A 79 39.85 7.26 -10.12
CA ASP A 79 40.58 6.56 -9.06
C ASP A 79 40.48 5.04 -9.24
N ARG A 80 41.62 4.40 -9.52
CA ARG A 80 41.70 2.93 -9.71
C ARG A 80 41.20 2.14 -8.50
N ALA A 81 41.38 2.63 -7.28
CA ALA A 81 40.89 1.95 -6.08
C ALA A 81 39.36 2.02 -6.00
N VAL A 82 38.75 3.12 -6.44
CA VAL A 82 37.29 3.24 -6.57
C VAL A 82 36.78 2.29 -7.64
N VAL A 83 37.41 2.29 -8.82
CA VAL A 83 37.03 1.41 -9.93
C VAL A 83 37.12 -0.05 -9.52
N GLU A 84 38.19 -0.48 -8.83
CA GLU A 84 38.35 -1.86 -8.36
C GLU A 84 37.20 -2.27 -7.41
N VAL A 85 36.78 -1.39 -6.50
CA VAL A 85 35.66 -1.65 -5.59
C VAL A 85 34.34 -1.79 -6.33
N LEU A 86 34.07 -0.89 -7.30
CA LEU A 86 32.84 -0.93 -8.09
C LEU A 86 32.79 -2.15 -9.02
N ASP A 87 33.92 -2.50 -9.65
CA ASP A 87 34.06 -3.72 -10.45
C ASP A 87 33.84 -4.97 -9.60
N PHE A 88 34.40 -4.99 -8.39
CA PHE A 88 34.23 -6.09 -7.47
C PHE A 88 32.76 -6.25 -7.05
N ALA A 89 32.05 -5.15 -6.78
CA ALA A 89 30.62 -5.17 -6.49
C ALA A 89 29.81 -5.84 -7.62
N PHE A 90 30.15 -5.55 -8.87
CA PHE A 90 29.49 -6.08 -10.06
C PHE A 90 29.64 -7.61 -10.22
N THR A 91 30.66 -8.22 -9.60
CA THR A 91 30.88 -9.68 -9.66
C THR A 91 29.88 -10.51 -8.87
N LEU A 92 29.13 -9.90 -7.95
CA LEU A 92 28.21 -10.63 -7.09
C LEU A 92 27.00 -11.10 -7.90
N ALA A 93 26.99 -12.37 -8.32
CA ALA A 93 25.92 -12.95 -9.15
C ALA A 93 24.71 -13.47 -8.36
N LYS A 94 24.91 -13.90 -7.11
CA LYS A 94 23.86 -14.47 -6.23
C LYS A 94 23.34 -13.42 -5.23
N PRO A 95 22.09 -13.55 -4.72
CA PRO A 95 21.53 -12.59 -3.76
C PRO A 95 22.31 -12.47 -2.45
N VAL A 96 22.85 -13.58 -1.95
CA VAL A 96 23.68 -13.64 -0.74
C VAL A 96 25.11 -14.04 -1.15
N PRO A 97 26.15 -13.28 -0.74
CA PRO A 97 27.53 -13.56 -1.09
C PRO A 97 28.09 -14.76 -0.32
N ALA A 98 29.06 -15.43 -0.92
CA ALA A 98 29.84 -16.44 -0.21
C ALA A 98 30.79 -15.77 0.82
N LYS A 99 31.18 -16.49 1.87
CA LYS A 99 32.14 -16.00 2.89
C LYS A 99 33.47 -15.52 2.30
N VAL A 100 33.91 -16.11 1.17
CA VAL A 100 35.13 -15.69 0.46
C VAL A 100 34.96 -14.30 -0.15
N TRP A 101 33.79 -14.01 -0.72
CA TRP A 101 33.48 -12.70 -1.31
C TRP A 101 33.45 -11.61 -0.22
N LEU A 102 32.82 -11.89 0.94
CA LEU A 102 32.78 -10.95 2.06
C LEU A 102 34.17 -10.63 2.64
N ARG A 103 35.07 -11.61 2.71
CA ARG A 103 36.47 -11.37 3.13
C ARG A 103 37.19 -10.45 2.15
N ARG A 104 37.10 -10.72 0.85
CA ARG A 104 37.71 -9.87 -0.17
C ARG A 104 37.13 -8.46 -0.18
N ALA A 105 35.82 -8.31 0.03
CA ALA A 105 35.16 -7.02 0.17
C ALA A 105 35.77 -6.17 1.31
N ALA A 106 35.93 -6.76 2.49
CA ALA A 106 36.51 -6.08 3.64
C ALA A 106 37.98 -5.67 3.41
N GLU A 107 38.77 -6.52 2.75
CA GLU A 107 40.15 -6.23 2.35
C GLU A 107 40.22 -5.03 1.39
N LEU A 108 39.38 -5.00 0.36
CA LEU A 108 39.34 -3.92 -0.63
C LEU A 108 39.00 -2.56 -0.01
N LEU A 109 37.96 -2.52 0.83
CA LEU A 109 37.56 -1.30 1.52
C LEU A 109 38.63 -0.82 2.52
N SER A 110 39.33 -1.76 3.18
CA SER A 110 40.41 -1.45 4.12
C SER A 110 41.69 -0.99 3.43
N ALA A 111 42.03 -1.55 2.27
CA ALA A 111 43.21 -1.18 1.49
C ALA A 111 43.10 0.26 0.97
N GLY A 112 41.93 0.65 0.46
CA GLY A 112 41.66 2.03 0.01
C GLY A 112 41.72 3.06 1.16
N ALA A 113 41.37 2.68 2.39
CA ALA A 113 41.49 3.54 3.56
C ALA A 113 42.96 3.83 3.95
N ARG A 114 43.86 2.84 3.80
CA ARG A 114 45.29 3.00 4.08
C ARG A 114 46.01 3.84 3.02
N ALA A 115 45.66 3.66 1.75
CA ALA A 115 46.24 4.44 0.65
C ALA A 115 45.88 5.94 0.76
N GLY A 116 44.61 6.26 1.05
CA GLY A 116 44.16 7.66 1.19
C GLY A 116 44.68 8.39 2.44
N ALA A 117 45.16 7.67 3.46
CA ALA A 117 45.80 8.27 4.63
C ALA A 117 47.27 8.67 4.36
N GLY A 118 47.96 7.99 3.42
CA GLY A 118 49.33 8.30 3.02
C GLY A 118 49.46 9.58 2.20
N ASP A 119 48.52 9.83 1.28
CA ASP A 119 48.55 11.00 0.39
C ASP A 119 48.09 12.32 1.05
N ARG A 120 47.32 12.25 2.15
CA ARG A 120 46.84 13.45 2.87
C ARG A 120 47.90 14.12 3.75
N ALA A 121 49.09 13.54 3.90
CA ALA A 121 50.19 14.18 4.61
C ALA A 121 50.86 15.33 3.80
N GLY A 122 50.47 15.55 2.53
CA GLY A 122 51.14 16.51 1.63
C GLY A 122 50.28 17.62 0.99
N ALA A 123 48.96 17.70 1.21
CA ALA A 123 48.10 18.67 0.50
C ALA A 123 47.28 19.55 1.46
N SER A 124 47.48 20.87 1.37
CA SER A 124 46.76 21.89 2.14
C SER A 124 45.26 21.93 1.81
N ALA A 125 44.45 22.02 2.86
CA ALA A 125 42.99 22.01 2.84
C ALA A 125 42.35 23.09 1.94
N GLY A 126 41.49 22.65 1.02
CA GLY A 126 40.52 23.46 0.29
C GLY A 126 39.09 22.99 0.61
N ALA A 127 38.18 23.94 0.81
CA ALA A 127 36.87 23.76 1.42
C ALA A 127 35.94 22.77 0.67
N GLY A 128 35.49 21.74 1.40
CA GLY A 128 34.47 20.79 0.94
C GLY A 128 34.24 19.61 1.88
N ASP A 129 34.53 19.75 3.18
CA ASP A 129 34.47 18.63 4.12
C ASP A 129 33.09 18.55 4.79
N ARG A 130 32.18 17.84 4.10
CA ARG A 130 30.97 17.27 4.71
C ARG A 130 30.85 15.80 4.31
N ALA A 131 31.82 14.99 4.73
CA ALA A 131 31.67 13.53 4.71
C ALA A 131 32.70 12.84 5.61
N GLY A 132 32.33 12.61 6.88
CA GLY A 132 32.89 11.59 7.78
C GLY A 132 34.39 11.31 7.70
N ALA A 133 35.16 11.93 8.59
CA ALA A 133 36.57 11.60 8.84
C ALA A 133 36.74 10.08 9.11
N GLY A 134 37.28 9.34 8.14
CA GLY A 134 37.72 7.95 8.30
C GLY A 134 37.39 6.97 7.17
N ALA A 135 36.51 7.29 6.22
CA ALA A 135 36.17 6.36 5.13
C ALA A 135 37.17 6.48 3.95
N GLY A 136 37.74 5.34 3.52
CA GLY A 136 38.58 5.28 2.31
C GLY A 136 37.82 5.63 1.03
N ALA A 137 38.51 6.06 -0.02
CA ALA A 137 37.92 6.53 -1.28
C ALA A 137 36.87 5.57 -1.87
N GLY A 138 37.14 4.26 -1.86
CA GLY A 138 36.21 3.23 -2.31
C GLY A 138 34.92 3.12 -1.48
N ALA A 139 35.00 3.23 -0.14
CA ALA A 139 33.81 3.24 0.72
C ALA A 139 32.97 4.51 0.50
N GLY A 140 33.63 5.65 0.29
CA GLY A 140 32.98 6.89 -0.11
C GLY A 140 32.21 6.75 -1.42
N ALA A 141 32.81 6.13 -2.44
CA ALA A 141 32.17 5.90 -3.73
C ALA A 141 30.94 4.98 -3.64
N VAL A 142 31.02 3.90 -2.84
CA VAL A 142 29.86 3.01 -2.59
C VAL A 142 28.68 3.81 -2.03
N ARG A 143 28.93 4.65 -1.02
CA ARG A 143 27.90 5.52 -0.42
C ARG A 143 27.29 6.47 -1.44
N VAL A 144 28.12 7.18 -2.20
CA VAL A 144 27.68 8.15 -3.22
C VAL A 144 26.77 7.50 -4.26
N VAL A 145 27.11 6.32 -4.78
CA VAL A 145 26.30 5.64 -5.80
C VAL A 145 24.95 5.18 -5.24
N LEU A 146 24.92 4.70 -3.99
CA LEU A 146 23.68 4.32 -3.32
C LEU A 146 22.80 5.53 -3.00
N GLU A 147 23.39 6.66 -2.63
CA GLU A 147 22.70 7.95 -2.45
C GLU A 147 22.08 8.43 -3.76
N ALA A 148 22.84 8.42 -4.85
CA ALA A 148 22.36 8.75 -6.20
C ALA A 148 21.12 7.92 -6.58
N PHE A 149 21.13 6.61 -6.30
CA PHE A 149 19.99 5.73 -6.58
C PHE A 149 18.78 6.07 -5.71
N ALA A 150 18.99 6.25 -4.40
CA ALA A 150 17.93 6.57 -3.45
C ALA A 150 17.27 7.93 -3.76
N GLU A 151 18.06 8.94 -4.16
CA GLU A 151 17.59 10.28 -4.53
C GLU A 151 16.85 10.28 -5.86
N ARG A 152 17.39 9.58 -6.87
CA ARG A 152 16.78 9.48 -8.20
C ARG A 152 15.41 8.80 -8.14
N GLY A 153 15.28 7.76 -7.32
CA GLY A 153 13.99 7.12 -7.07
C GLY A 153 13.34 6.48 -8.31
N ALA A 154 14.09 6.13 -9.34
CA ALA A 154 13.58 5.56 -10.59
C ALA A 154 14.09 4.13 -10.82
N ARG A 155 13.46 3.40 -11.75
CA ARG A 155 13.87 2.04 -12.10
C ARG A 155 15.26 2.03 -12.75
N VAL A 156 15.94 0.90 -12.61
CA VAL A 156 17.23 0.64 -13.28
C VAL A 156 17.15 -0.61 -14.14
N GLY A 157 18.06 -0.72 -15.12
CA GLY A 157 18.27 -1.92 -15.92
C GLY A 157 18.94 -3.05 -15.14
N ASP A 158 18.96 -4.25 -15.73
CA ASP A 158 19.45 -5.47 -15.08
C ASP A 158 20.92 -5.37 -14.62
N GLU A 159 21.75 -4.68 -15.40
CA GLU A 159 23.18 -4.47 -15.14
C GLU A 159 23.38 -3.58 -13.89
N HIS A 160 22.78 -2.40 -13.84
CA HIS A 160 22.84 -1.52 -12.67
C HIS A 160 22.19 -2.16 -11.43
N ASP A 161 21.15 -2.99 -11.58
CA ASP A 161 20.57 -3.74 -10.46
C ASP A 161 21.57 -4.77 -9.87
N VAL A 162 22.38 -5.42 -10.72
CA VAL A 162 23.49 -6.29 -10.26
C VAL A 162 24.54 -5.49 -9.50
N LEU A 163 24.95 -4.33 -10.02
CA LEU A 163 25.89 -3.43 -9.36
C LEU A 163 25.36 -3.01 -7.98
N LEU A 164 24.14 -2.48 -7.93
CA LEU A 164 23.50 -2.02 -6.70
C LEU A 164 23.38 -3.12 -5.65
N ARG A 165 23.11 -4.38 -6.05
CA ARG A 165 23.15 -5.53 -5.15
C ARG A 165 24.53 -5.68 -4.48
N GLY A 166 25.60 -5.64 -5.26
CA GLY A 166 26.97 -5.71 -4.73
C GLY A 166 27.27 -4.57 -3.78
N LEU A 167 26.88 -3.35 -4.16
CA LEU A 167 27.06 -2.15 -3.35
C LEU A 167 26.31 -2.21 -2.03
N CYS A 168 25.10 -2.77 -1.98
CA CYS A 168 24.36 -2.98 -0.73
C CYS A 168 25.13 -3.86 0.26
N TRP A 169 25.77 -4.94 -0.22
CA TRP A 169 26.58 -5.81 0.63
C TRP A 169 27.89 -5.15 1.07
N LEU A 170 28.54 -4.36 0.21
CA LEU A 170 29.71 -3.56 0.59
C LEU A 170 29.36 -2.54 1.66
N GLN A 171 28.26 -1.80 1.48
CA GLN A 171 27.77 -0.82 2.45
C GLN A 171 27.36 -1.50 3.77
N GLY A 172 26.84 -2.73 3.72
CA GLY A 172 26.49 -3.53 4.89
C GLY A 172 27.66 -3.88 5.80
N LEU A 173 28.90 -3.82 5.31
CA LEU A 173 30.11 -4.00 6.13
C LEU A 173 30.35 -2.81 7.09
N ASP A 174 29.76 -1.65 6.80
CA ASP A 174 29.77 -0.52 7.72
C ASP A 174 28.70 -0.69 8.82
N GLY A 175 29.19 -0.88 10.05
CA GLY A 175 28.45 -0.98 11.31
C GLY A 175 27.65 0.27 11.72
N SER A 176 27.79 1.40 11.02
CA SER A 176 27.25 2.68 11.45
C SER A 176 25.72 2.82 11.35
N ALA A 177 25.16 3.75 12.12
CA ALA A 177 23.75 4.13 12.05
C ALA A 177 23.44 4.83 10.72
N GLU A 178 24.39 5.64 10.21
CA GLU A 178 24.32 6.32 8.93
C GLU A 178 24.22 5.33 7.76
N SER A 179 25.04 4.27 7.78
CA SER A 179 24.97 3.18 6.80
C SER A 179 23.62 2.47 6.83
N THR A 180 23.13 2.17 8.03
CA THR A 180 21.81 1.54 8.22
C THR A 180 20.69 2.42 7.66
N ALA A 181 20.75 3.74 7.92
CA ALA A 181 19.77 4.70 7.40
C ALA A 181 19.81 4.81 5.87
N LEU A 182 21.00 4.80 5.25
CA LEU A 182 21.14 4.78 3.80
C LEU A 182 20.57 3.51 3.18
N LEU A 183 20.93 2.33 3.71
CA LEU A 183 20.37 1.04 3.27
C LEU A 183 18.84 1.02 3.42
N GLY A 184 18.31 1.65 4.46
CA GLY A 184 16.87 1.86 4.62
C GLY A 184 16.23 2.62 3.46
N ARG A 185 16.82 3.76 3.06
CA ARG A 185 16.34 4.54 1.90
C ARG A 185 16.46 3.77 0.58
N VAL A 186 17.57 3.05 0.39
CA VAL A 186 17.78 2.19 -0.79
C VAL A 186 16.72 1.10 -0.84
N ALA A 187 16.38 0.47 0.29
CA ALA A 187 15.34 -0.55 0.37
C ALA A 187 13.96 -0.01 -0.02
N GLU A 188 13.58 1.17 0.47
CA GLU A 188 12.33 1.85 0.11
C GLU A 188 12.23 2.11 -1.40
N VAL A 189 13.32 2.53 -2.05
CA VAL A 189 13.33 2.78 -3.50
C VAL A 189 13.37 1.48 -4.29
N ALA A 190 14.27 0.55 -3.96
CA ALA A 190 14.46 -0.70 -4.70
C ALA A 190 13.19 -1.56 -4.70
N CYS A 191 12.50 -1.63 -3.56
CA CYS A 191 11.29 -2.42 -3.38
C CYS A 191 10.02 -1.75 -3.95
N ALA A 192 10.05 -0.43 -4.20
CA ALA A 192 8.90 0.28 -4.76
C ALA A 192 8.56 -0.21 -6.17
N SER A 193 7.27 -0.21 -6.50
CA SER A 193 6.81 -0.62 -7.82
C SER A 193 7.31 0.31 -8.94
N ARG A 194 7.71 -0.29 -10.08
CA ARG A 194 8.20 0.45 -11.25
C ARG A 194 7.17 1.38 -11.88
N SER A 195 5.88 1.10 -11.68
CA SER A 195 4.78 1.98 -12.09
C SER A 195 3.54 1.70 -11.25
N ALA A 196 2.55 2.59 -11.30
CA ALA A 196 1.28 2.39 -10.61
C ALA A 196 0.52 1.12 -11.06
N ARG A 197 0.82 0.60 -12.26
CA ARG A 197 0.15 -0.55 -12.88
C ARG A 197 0.94 -1.86 -12.80
N SER A 198 2.18 -1.83 -12.32
CA SER A 198 3.02 -3.02 -12.19
C SER A 198 3.32 -3.29 -10.71
N ALA A 199 3.51 -4.56 -10.36
CA ALA A 199 4.03 -4.96 -9.05
C ALA A 199 5.55 -5.16 -9.05
N ASP A 200 6.20 -5.07 -10.20
CA ASP A 200 7.63 -5.33 -10.35
C ASP A 200 8.41 -4.25 -9.59
N PRO A 201 9.40 -4.61 -8.76
CA PRO A 201 10.25 -3.65 -8.07
C PRO A 201 11.10 -2.82 -9.05
N LYS A 202 11.56 -1.64 -8.61
CA LYS A 202 12.48 -0.78 -9.39
C LYS A 202 13.88 -1.38 -9.56
N ALA A 203 14.33 -2.18 -8.59
CA ALA A 203 15.62 -2.87 -8.58
C ALA A 203 15.50 -4.20 -7.82
N PRO A 204 14.97 -5.27 -8.43
CA PRO A 204 14.63 -6.51 -7.74
C PRO A 204 15.82 -7.25 -7.11
N LYS A 205 17.02 -7.20 -7.70
CA LYS A 205 18.23 -7.85 -7.14
C LYS A 205 18.76 -7.06 -5.95
N ALA A 206 18.82 -5.74 -6.06
CA ALA A 206 19.18 -4.86 -4.95
C ALA A 206 18.17 -4.94 -3.80
N ALA A 207 16.87 -5.00 -4.11
CA ALA A 207 15.79 -5.19 -3.13
C ALA A 207 15.98 -6.49 -2.32
N ALA A 208 16.29 -7.60 -2.99
CA ALA A 208 16.55 -8.87 -2.30
C ALA A 208 17.79 -8.78 -1.40
N ALA A 209 18.87 -8.13 -1.87
CA ALA A 209 20.12 -8.00 -1.11
C ALA A 209 19.96 -7.11 0.12
N VAL A 210 19.38 -5.92 -0.03
CA VAL A 210 19.25 -4.95 1.07
C VAL A 210 18.32 -5.46 2.18
N VAL A 211 17.28 -6.22 1.85
CA VAL A 211 16.42 -6.88 2.84
C VAL A 211 17.22 -7.87 3.69
N GLU A 212 18.09 -8.68 3.07
CA GLU A 212 18.95 -9.61 3.81
C GLU A 212 19.99 -8.87 4.67
N VAL A 213 20.62 -7.82 4.12
CA VAL A 213 21.60 -7.02 4.86
C VAL A 213 20.97 -6.37 6.10
N LEU A 214 19.72 -5.89 6.00
CA LEU A 214 19.02 -5.23 7.11
C LEU A 214 18.69 -6.17 8.28
N VAL A 215 18.56 -7.48 8.07
CA VAL A 215 18.18 -8.41 9.16
C VAL A 215 19.23 -8.48 10.26
N ASP A 216 20.50 -8.46 9.87
CA ASP A 216 21.62 -8.61 10.81
C ASP A 216 22.06 -7.27 11.44
N ARG A 217 21.33 -6.18 11.16
CA ARG A 217 21.63 -4.84 11.66
C ARG A 217 21.09 -4.64 13.08
N SER A 218 21.89 -3.99 13.91
CA SER A 218 21.49 -3.55 15.25
C SER A 218 20.55 -2.33 15.22
N GLY A 219 19.81 -2.14 16.31
CA GLY A 219 18.91 -0.98 16.51
C GLY A 219 17.54 -1.16 15.86
N ASP A 220 16.64 -0.18 16.00
CA ASP A 220 15.22 -0.33 15.59
C ASP A 220 14.95 0.08 14.13
N VAL A 221 15.88 0.82 13.52
CA VAL A 221 15.77 1.28 12.12
C VAL A 221 15.48 0.14 11.13
N PRO A 222 16.18 -1.02 11.17
CA PRO A 222 15.94 -2.10 10.22
C PRO A 222 14.53 -2.68 10.34
N ALA A 223 14.05 -2.90 11.56
CA ALA A 223 12.71 -3.41 11.83
C ALA A 223 11.64 -2.43 11.32
N ALA A 224 11.85 -1.12 11.49
CA ALA A 224 10.95 -0.08 10.98
C ALA A 224 10.91 0.03 9.46
N VAL A 225 12.07 -0.04 8.81
CA VAL A 225 12.13 -0.09 7.34
C VAL A 225 11.38 -1.32 6.83
N LEU A 226 11.68 -2.51 7.36
CA LEU A 226 11.07 -3.77 6.91
C LEU A 226 9.57 -3.81 7.19
N SER A 227 9.12 -3.27 8.33
CA SER A 227 7.69 -3.13 8.66
C SER A 227 6.95 -2.27 7.64
N ARG A 228 7.47 -1.07 7.31
CA ARG A 228 6.89 -0.21 6.26
C ARG A 228 6.90 -0.88 4.89
N LEU A 229 7.95 -1.63 4.56
CA LEU A 229 8.03 -2.40 3.33
C LEU A 229 6.96 -3.50 3.28
N SER A 230 6.71 -4.21 4.38
CA SER A 230 5.71 -5.30 4.43
C SER A 230 4.29 -4.83 4.03
N MET A 231 3.98 -3.55 4.27
CA MET A 231 2.69 -2.93 3.98
C MET A 231 2.61 -2.27 2.59
N SER A 232 3.75 -1.91 1.99
CA SER A 232 3.80 -1.10 0.76
C SER A 232 4.28 -1.88 -0.48
N VAL A 233 5.02 -2.97 -0.29
CA VAL A 233 5.56 -3.80 -1.36
C VAL A 233 4.44 -4.57 -2.07
N ARG A 234 4.37 -4.40 -3.40
CA ARG A 234 3.40 -5.11 -4.25
C ARG A 234 3.94 -6.41 -4.85
N SER A 235 5.25 -6.59 -4.87
CA SER A 235 5.92 -7.78 -5.40
C SER A 235 5.87 -8.93 -4.40
N ARG A 236 5.16 -10.02 -4.69
CA ARG A 236 5.06 -11.18 -3.79
C ARG A 236 6.43 -11.78 -3.41
N PRO A 237 7.39 -11.99 -4.35
CA PRO A 237 8.70 -12.50 -3.98
C PRO A 237 9.44 -11.61 -2.99
N VAL A 238 9.32 -10.28 -3.11
CA VAL A 238 9.95 -9.34 -2.16
C VAL A 238 9.16 -9.31 -0.85
N GLN A 239 7.82 -9.30 -0.90
CA GLN A 239 6.97 -9.34 0.28
C GLN A 239 7.26 -10.57 1.16
N LYS A 240 7.39 -11.75 0.56
CA LYS A 240 7.78 -12.98 1.28
C LYS A 240 9.16 -12.86 1.96
N ARG A 241 10.13 -12.23 1.28
CA ARG A 241 11.46 -11.98 1.87
C ARG A 241 11.39 -10.99 3.03
N VAL A 242 10.66 -9.90 2.88
CA VAL A 242 10.46 -8.90 3.94
C VAL A 242 9.75 -9.52 5.15
N GLN A 243 8.74 -10.35 4.92
CA GLN A 243 8.05 -11.06 6.01
C GLN A 243 8.99 -12.03 6.73
N ALA A 244 9.75 -12.85 6.01
CA ALA A 244 10.74 -13.75 6.59
C ALA A 244 11.88 -12.99 7.31
N ALA A 245 12.24 -11.80 6.84
CA ALA A 245 13.20 -10.92 7.50
C ALA A 245 12.64 -10.38 8.83
N LEU A 246 11.38 -9.94 8.86
CA LEU A 246 10.71 -9.50 10.08
C LEU A 246 10.54 -10.62 11.09
N GLU A 247 10.20 -11.84 10.64
CA GLU A 247 10.10 -13.03 11.50
C GLU A 247 11.44 -13.33 12.16
N ARG A 248 12.55 -13.31 11.41
CA ARG A 248 13.89 -13.49 11.99
C ARG A 248 14.26 -12.41 13.00
N ILE A 249 13.94 -11.15 12.72
CA ILE A 249 14.16 -10.04 13.68
C ILE A 249 13.30 -10.24 14.93
N ALA A 250 12.05 -10.64 14.76
CA ALA A 250 11.13 -10.91 15.86
C ALA A 250 11.63 -12.06 16.73
N ASP A 251 12.01 -13.19 16.14
CA ASP A 251 12.56 -14.36 16.83
C ASP A 251 13.83 -13.99 17.62
N ALA A 252 14.74 -13.24 17.00
CA ALA A 252 15.98 -12.78 17.65
C ALA A 252 15.72 -11.84 18.84
N ARG A 253 14.57 -11.14 18.85
CA ARG A 253 14.16 -10.19 19.90
C ARG A 253 13.12 -10.76 20.87
N GLY A 254 12.65 -11.98 20.65
CA GLY A 254 11.55 -12.60 21.42
C GLY A 254 10.19 -11.92 21.21
N TRP A 255 9.97 -11.28 20.06
CA TRP A 255 8.68 -10.65 19.72
C TRP A 255 7.68 -11.68 19.19
N ALA A 256 6.40 -11.51 19.54
CA ALA A 256 5.30 -12.30 19.03
C ALA A 256 5.03 -12.02 17.53
N PRO A 257 4.39 -12.95 16.80
CA PRO A 257 3.98 -12.71 15.42
C PRO A 257 3.19 -11.40 15.26
N GLY A 258 3.58 -10.55 14.31
CA GLY A 258 2.91 -9.27 14.06
C GLY A 258 3.29 -8.12 15.00
N GLU A 259 4.08 -8.37 16.05
CA GLU A 259 4.51 -7.36 17.02
C GLU A 259 5.59 -6.42 16.45
N ALA A 260 6.44 -6.91 15.56
CA ALA A 260 7.44 -6.09 14.86
C ALA A 260 6.78 -4.91 14.12
N GLN A 261 5.62 -5.15 13.49
CA GLN A 261 4.89 -4.09 12.78
C GLN A 261 4.28 -3.05 13.73
N GLU A 262 3.95 -3.42 14.97
CA GLU A 262 3.40 -2.51 15.97
C GLU A 262 4.49 -1.63 16.60
N LEU A 263 5.66 -2.20 16.90
CA LEU A 263 6.74 -1.52 17.62
C LEU A 263 7.53 -0.53 16.77
N THR A 264 7.31 -0.54 15.46
CA THR A 264 8.18 0.15 14.52
C THR A 264 7.48 1.24 13.71
N VAL A 265 6.27 1.60 14.13
CA VAL A 265 5.53 2.75 13.60
C VAL A 265 6.30 4.02 13.96
N ASP A 266 6.57 4.85 12.95
CA ASP A 266 7.26 6.12 13.13
C ASP A 266 6.31 7.17 13.71
N ASP A 267 6.75 7.87 14.75
CA ASP A 267 5.99 8.94 15.41
C ASP A 267 6.12 10.28 14.67
N HIS A 268 7.06 10.41 13.73
CA HIS A 268 7.38 11.62 12.97
C HIS A 268 7.69 12.85 13.84
N GLY A 269 8.13 12.63 15.09
CA GLY A 269 8.30 13.67 16.10
C GLY A 269 7.00 14.32 16.56
N LEU A 270 5.84 13.73 16.25
CA LEU A 270 4.54 14.20 16.71
C LEU A 270 4.39 13.90 18.20
N LYS A 271 3.70 14.78 18.93
CA LYS A 271 3.27 14.51 20.30
C LYS A 271 1.96 13.72 20.31
N SER A 272 1.57 13.15 21.46
CA SER A 272 0.34 12.36 21.64
C SER A 272 -0.96 13.06 21.19
N CYS A 273 -0.96 14.41 21.09
CA CYS A 273 -1.99 15.22 20.43
C CYS A 273 -2.16 14.96 18.93
N GLY A 274 -1.28 14.16 18.30
CA GLY A 274 -1.20 14.02 16.84
C GLY A 274 -0.62 15.27 16.16
N CYS A 275 0.19 16.05 16.88
CA CYS A 275 0.63 17.37 16.42
C CYS A 275 2.11 17.63 16.73
N LEU A 276 2.81 18.24 15.78
CA LEU A 276 4.13 18.85 15.92
C LEU A 276 3.95 20.36 15.80
N ARG A 277 4.46 21.11 16.77
CA ARG A 277 4.40 22.58 16.76
C ARG A 277 5.81 23.15 16.95
N LEU A 278 6.21 24.01 16.02
CA LEU A 278 7.50 24.69 15.98
C LEU A 278 7.26 26.20 16.07
N ARG A 279 8.13 26.90 16.81
CA ARG A 279 8.07 28.36 16.89
C ARG A 279 8.93 28.97 15.80
N LEU A 280 8.37 29.95 15.09
CA LEU A 280 9.15 30.72 14.13
C LEU A 280 10.02 31.75 14.86
N ARG A 281 11.21 32.01 14.32
CA ARG A 281 12.07 33.09 14.84
C ARG A 281 11.34 34.42 14.63
N ASP A 282 11.35 35.26 15.66
CA ASP A 282 10.81 36.62 15.65
C ASP A 282 9.28 36.73 15.36
N SER A 283 8.51 35.69 15.68
CA SER A 283 7.04 35.69 15.58
C SER A 283 6.39 34.99 16.77
N THR A 284 5.19 35.44 17.16
CA THR A 284 4.33 34.75 18.14
C THR A 284 3.59 33.56 17.51
N ASP A 285 3.58 33.44 16.18
CA ASP A 285 2.91 32.36 15.47
C ASP A 285 3.68 31.03 15.61
N LEU A 286 2.93 29.94 15.77
CA LEU A 286 3.45 28.57 15.68
C LEU A 286 3.13 27.98 14.31
N VAL A 287 4.02 27.12 13.81
CA VAL A 287 3.81 26.37 12.57
C VAL A 287 4.17 24.90 12.76
N GLY A 288 3.54 24.01 12.01
CA GLY A 288 3.80 22.59 12.19
C GLY A 288 2.84 21.69 11.44
N VAL A 289 2.79 20.43 11.84
CA VAL A 289 1.97 19.39 11.23
C VAL A 289 0.95 18.90 12.25
N GLU A 290 -0.30 18.75 11.82
CA GLU A 290 -1.41 18.26 12.64
C GLU A 290 -2.17 17.17 11.87
N ILE A 291 -2.48 16.07 12.56
CA ILE A 291 -3.37 15.04 12.05
C ILE A 291 -4.82 15.54 12.15
N LEU A 292 -5.49 15.60 11.00
CA LEU A 292 -6.89 15.97 10.84
C LEU A 292 -7.61 14.78 10.21
N ASP A 293 -8.38 14.05 11.03
CA ASP A 293 -9.03 12.79 10.68
C ASP A 293 -8.06 11.71 10.17
N ASP A 294 -7.91 11.59 8.87
CA ASP A 294 -7.20 10.53 8.15
C ASP A 294 -6.00 11.06 7.34
N LYS A 295 -5.69 12.35 7.48
CA LYS A 295 -4.57 13.02 6.80
C LYS A 295 -3.83 13.95 7.74
N ALA A 296 -2.57 14.21 7.43
CA ALA A 296 -1.82 15.27 8.10
C ALA A 296 -1.78 16.53 7.22
N ALA A 297 -1.85 17.69 7.86
CA ALA A 297 -1.80 18.98 7.18
C ALA A 297 -0.81 19.92 7.87
N VAL A 298 -0.19 20.80 7.08
CA VAL A 298 0.58 21.92 7.62
C VAL A 298 -0.39 22.96 8.18
N ARG A 299 -0.15 23.38 9.41
CA ARG A 299 -1.01 24.30 10.16
C ARG A 299 -0.18 25.44 10.76
N VAL A 300 -0.81 26.60 10.84
CA VAL A 300 -0.28 27.79 11.51
C VAL A 300 -1.26 28.13 12.63
N TRP A 301 -0.73 28.41 13.81
CA TRP A 301 -1.50 28.85 14.96
C TRP A 301 -1.05 30.25 15.37
N ARG A 302 -2.03 31.12 15.63
CA ARG A 302 -1.83 32.45 16.20
C ARG A 302 -2.51 32.49 17.56
N ASP A 303 -1.75 32.83 18.60
CA ASP A 303 -2.25 32.85 19.98
C ASP A 303 -2.94 31.53 20.38
N GLY A 304 -2.37 30.40 19.92
CA GLY A 304 -2.90 29.05 20.16
C GLY A 304 -4.05 28.61 19.25
N THR A 305 -4.64 29.52 18.46
CA THR A 305 -5.78 29.22 17.58
C THR A 305 -5.32 28.93 16.15
N PRO A 306 -5.78 27.82 15.51
CA PRO A 306 -5.37 27.51 14.15
C PRO A 306 -6.00 28.45 13.12
N LEU A 307 -5.18 28.92 12.16
CA LEU A 307 -5.65 29.70 11.03
C LEU A 307 -6.34 28.82 9.97
N LYS A 308 -7.36 29.37 9.30
CA LYS A 308 -8.05 28.69 8.19
C LYS A 308 -7.15 28.40 7.00
N THR A 309 -6.21 29.30 6.71
CA THR A 309 -5.28 29.18 5.60
C THR A 309 -3.88 29.56 6.05
N VAL A 310 -2.88 28.93 5.43
CA VAL A 310 -1.48 29.31 5.62
C VAL A 310 -1.25 30.66 4.91
N PRO A 311 -0.80 31.71 5.65
CA PRO A 311 -0.50 33.02 5.08
C PRO A 311 0.50 32.94 3.94
N THR A 312 0.29 33.73 2.88
CA THR A 312 1.12 33.69 1.64
C THR A 312 2.60 33.89 1.92
N ALA A 313 2.94 34.85 2.80
CA ALA A 313 4.32 35.15 3.20
C ALA A 313 5.06 33.94 3.80
N MET A 314 4.34 33.00 4.40
CA MET A 314 4.94 31.84 5.06
C MET A 314 5.11 30.65 4.11
N ARG A 315 4.44 30.62 2.96
CA ARG A 315 4.33 29.40 2.12
C ARG A 315 5.66 28.90 1.56
N ALA A 316 6.63 29.77 1.32
CA ALA A 316 7.93 29.41 0.75
C ALA A 316 8.77 28.57 1.74
N GLY A 317 8.72 28.89 3.04
CA GLY A 317 9.53 28.23 4.07
C GLY A 317 9.01 26.88 4.57
N LEU A 318 7.82 26.44 4.15
CA LEU A 318 7.15 25.26 4.71
C LEU A 318 7.34 23.98 3.88
N ALA A 319 8.25 23.98 2.90
CA ALA A 319 8.51 22.79 2.11
C ALA A 319 8.87 21.55 2.97
N PRO A 320 9.74 21.64 4.00
CA PRO A 320 10.02 20.51 4.87
C PRO A 320 8.78 19.98 5.61
N LEU A 321 7.92 20.87 6.09
CA LEU A 321 6.68 20.49 6.79
C LEU A 321 5.64 19.86 5.86
N ARG A 322 5.62 20.24 4.58
CA ARG A 322 4.77 19.58 3.56
C ARG A 322 5.26 18.16 3.29
N THR A 323 6.57 17.96 3.22
CA THR A 323 7.18 16.63 3.10
C THR A 323 6.82 15.77 4.31
N LEU A 324 6.99 16.31 5.53
CA LEU A 324 6.61 15.63 6.76
C LEU A 324 5.11 15.28 6.79
N ALA A 325 4.22 16.22 6.45
CA ALA A 325 2.78 15.95 6.37
C ALA A 325 2.46 14.83 5.37
N THR A 326 3.20 14.73 4.26
CA THR A 326 3.06 13.64 3.30
C THR A 326 3.50 12.30 3.89
N GLN A 327 4.61 12.28 4.63
CA GLN A 327 5.11 11.08 5.33
C GLN A 327 4.16 10.60 6.43
N VAL A 328 3.65 11.52 7.25
CA VAL A 328 2.63 11.21 8.28
C VAL A 328 1.36 10.66 7.61
N THR A 329 0.90 11.26 6.52
CA THR A 329 -0.29 10.77 5.78
C THR A 329 -0.09 9.36 5.22
N LYS A 330 1.11 9.03 4.71
CA LYS A 330 1.44 7.67 4.28
C LYS A 330 1.41 6.69 5.46
N THR A 331 1.95 7.09 6.61
CA THR A 331 1.96 6.27 7.83
C THR A 331 0.54 6.05 8.35
N LEU A 332 -0.31 7.08 8.37
CA LEU A 332 -1.74 6.97 8.69
C LEU A 332 -2.48 5.99 7.78
N ALA A 333 -2.25 6.07 6.47
CA ALA A 333 -2.87 5.15 5.51
C ALA A 333 -2.45 3.69 5.76
N SER A 334 -1.17 3.49 6.09
CA SER A 334 -0.62 2.17 6.43
C SER A 334 -1.19 1.63 7.72
N GLU A 335 -1.23 2.45 8.77
CA GLU A 335 -1.77 2.11 10.09
C GLU A 335 -3.27 1.83 10.04
N ARG A 336 -4.02 2.58 9.22
CA ARG A 336 -5.44 2.29 8.97
C ARG A 336 -5.62 0.89 8.39
N GLY A 337 -4.83 0.53 7.38
CA GLY A 337 -4.89 -0.79 6.77
C GLY A 337 -4.50 -1.91 7.75
N ARG A 338 -3.46 -1.67 8.56
CA ARG A 338 -3.03 -2.61 9.61
C ARG A 338 -4.08 -2.81 10.68
N LEU A 339 -4.70 -1.73 11.17
CA LEU A 339 -5.80 -1.78 12.14
C LEU A 339 -7.03 -2.48 11.59
N GLU A 340 -7.41 -2.22 10.33
CA GLU A 340 -8.53 -2.93 9.71
C GLU A 340 -8.24 -4.44 9.59
N ALA A 341 -7.01 -4.82 9.27
CA ALA A 341 -6.60 -6.22 9.16
C ALA A 341 -6.66 -6.99 10.50
N LEU A 342 -6.75 -6.30 11.64
CA LEU A 342 -6.99 -6.93 12.95
C LEU A 342 -8.41 -7.48 13.09
N LEU A 343 -9.38 -7.03 12.28
CA LEU A 343 -10.76 -7.55 12.32
C LEU A 343 -10.83 -9.03 11.90
N ALA A 344 -9.92 -9.46 11.02
CA ALA A 344 -9.75 -10.85 10.63
C ALA A 344 -8.86 -11.64 11.60
N GLN A 345 -8.62 -11.13 12.81
CA GLN A 345 -7.80 -11.78 13.84
C GLN A 345 -8.55 -11.73 15.17
N ASP A 346 -8.45 -12.80 15.96
CA ASP A 346 -8.88 -12.78 17.37
C ASP A 346 -7.66 -12.49 18.25
N ARG A 347 -7.04 -11.33 18.01
CA ARG A 347 -5.83 -10.92 18.71
C ARG A 347 -6.19 -10.16 19.98
N THR A 348 -5.55 -10.56 21.08
CA THR A 348 -5.64 -9.91 22.38
C THR A 348 -4.30 -9.30 22.78
N TRP A 349 -4.36 -8.29 23.64
CA TRP A 349 -3.20 -7.63 24.22
C TRP A 349 -3.41 -7.45 25.73
N ALA A 350 -2.32 -7.49 26.49
CA ALA A 350 -2.34 -6.93 27.84
C ALA A 350 -2.59 -5.42 27.77
N TRP A 351 -3.32 -4.88 28.75
CA TRP A 351 -3.70 -3.46 28.81
C TRP A 351 -2.54 -2.50 28.56
N THR A 352 -1.43 -2.66 29.29
CA THR A 352 -0.28 -1.76 29.24
C THR A 352 0.35 -1.71 27.83
N THR A 353 0.44 -2.87 27.18
CA THR A 353 0.93 -3.00 25.82
C THR A 353 0.00 -2.32 24.82
N TRP A 354 -1.30 -2.58 24.95
CA TRP A 354 -2.31 -1.98 24.09
C TRP A 354 -2.33 -0.45 24.22
N GLU A 355 -2.37 0.06 25.45
CA GLU A 355 -2.41 1.48 25.74
C GLU A 355 -1.19 2.22 25.16
N GLN A 356 0.01 1.67 25.37
CA GLN A 356 1.25 2.24 24.84
C GLN A 356 1.26 2.29 23.30
N ARG A 357 0.90 1.18 22.64
CA ARG A 357 1.03 1.03 21.19
C ARG A 357 -0.13 1.66 20.41
N TYR A 358 -1.35 1.57 20.95
CA TYR A 358 -2.56 1.95 20.25
C TYR A 358 -3.11 3.29 20.72
N LEU A 359 -2.98 3.69 21.98
CA LEU A 359 -3.57 4.94 22.46
C LEU A 359 -2.58 6.09 22.59
N ARG A 360 -1.38 5.81 23.13
CA ARG A 360 -0.36 6.83 23.40
C ARG A 360 0.47 7.18 22.16
N HIS A 361 0.66 6.23 21.24
CA HIS A 361 1.36 6.48 19.98
C HIS A 361 0.62 7.57 19.17
N PRO A 362 1.28 8.64 18.69
CA PRO A 362 0.61 9.81 18.14
C PRO A 362 -0.12 9.54 16.81
N VAL A 363 0.45 8.68 15.95
CA VAL A 363 -0.16 8.31 14.67
C VAL A 363 -1.26 7.27 14.88
N THR A 364 -0.91 6.07 15.35
CA THR A 364 -1.86 4.98 15.65
C THR A 364 -3.00 5.40 16.58
N GLY A 365 -2.70 6.17 17.64
CA GLY A 365 -3.70 6.71 18.58
C GLY A 365 -4.73 7.63 17.93
N SER A 366 -4.36 8.41 16.92
CA SER A 366 -5.34 9.22 16.19
C SER A 366 -6.41 8.39 15.45
N LEU A 367 -6.11 7.11 15.16
CA LEU A 367 -7.03 6.17 14.54
C LEU A 367 -7.73 5.31 15.60
N ALA A 368 -6.96 4.70 16.50
CA ALA A 368 -7.44 3.73 17.48
C ALA A 368 -8.43 4.30 18.50
N ARG A 369 -8.29 5.58 18.87
CA ARG A 369 -9.21 6.26 19.81
C ARG A 369 -10.62 6.47 19.25
N ARG A 370 -10.81 6.31 17.94
CA ARG A 370 -12.13 6.38 17.26
C ARG A 370 -12.71 5.00 16.94
N LEU A 371 -12.06 3.94 17.41
CA LEU A 371 -12.50 2.55 17.25
C LEU A 371 -13.13 2.06 18.55
N ILE A 372 -14.08 1.14 18.41
CA ILE A 372 -14.71 0.42 19.52
C ILE A 372 -13.74 -0.72 19.91
N TRP A 373 -13.40 -0.79 21.19
CA TRP A 373 -12.56 -1.86 21.75
C TRP A 373 -13.36 -2.67 22.75
N GLN A 374 -12.91 -3.90 22.99
CA GLN A 374 -13.41 -4.72 24.08
C GLN A 374 -12.32 -4.89 25.13
N VAL A 375 -12.69 -4.71 26.39
CA VAL A 375 -11.83 -4.95 27.54
C VAL A 375 -12.41 -6.06 28.41
N SER A 376 -11.54 -6.89 28.96
CA SER A 376 -11.89 -7.97 29.87
C SER A 376 -11.04 -7.86 31.14
N PRO A 377 -11.65 -7.60 32.31
CA PRO A 377 -10.95 -7.55 33.59
C PRO A 377 -10.63 -8.95 34.17
N ASP A 378 -11.20 -10.01 33.59
CA ASP A 378 -11.17 -11.38 34.10
C ASP A 378 -10.52 -12.37 33.12
N ASN A 379 -9.53 -11.87 32.37
CA ASN A 379 -8.69 -12.64 31.44
C ASN A 379 -9.49 -13.36 30.34
N GLY A 380 -10.46 -12.67 29.77
CA GLY A 380 -11.22 -13.06 28.58
C GLY A 380 -12.56 -13.73 28.84
N GLN A 381 -13.01 -13.86 30.10
CA GLN A 381 -14.30 -14.48 30.42
C GLN A 381 -15.47 -13.54 30.10
N THR A 382 -15.35 -12.27 30.49
CA THR A 382 -16.36 -11.23 30.25
C THR A 382 -15.76 -10.08 29.46
N TRP A 383 -16.45 -9.62 28.43
CA TRP A 383 -15.99 -8.56 27.54
C TRP A 383 -16.93 -7.36 27.57
N HIS A 384 -16.34 -6.18 27.75
CA HIS A 384 -17.01 -4.89 27.83
C HIS A 384 -16.61 -4.03 26.64
N SER A 385 -17.58 -3.54 25.87
CA SER A 385 -17.35 -2.78 24.65
C SER A 385 -17.37 -1.28 24.94
N GLY A 386 -16.38 -0.52 24.47
CA GLY A 386 -16.31 0.92 24.71
C GLY A 386 -15.40 1.68 23.74
N PHE A 387 -15.58 2.99 23.66
CA PHE A 387 -14.52 3.88 23.15
C PHE A 387 -13.45 4.09 24.23
N PRO A 388 -12.16 4.16 23.86
CA PRO A 388 -11.13 4.60 24.79
C PRO A 388 -11.37 6.06 25.18
N ALA A 389 -11.52 6.32 26.47
CA ALA A 389 -11.67 7.65 27.03
C ALA A 389 -10.56 7.92 28.06
N PRO A 390 -10.08 9.16 28.21
CA PRO A 390 -9.19 9.50 29.31
C PRO A 390 -9.93 9.32 30.66
N THR A 391 -9.19 8.98 31.70
CA THR A 391 -9.68 9.00 33.09
C THR A 391 -10.03 10.43 33.52
N GLU A 392 -10.78 10.60 34.62
CA GLU A 392 -11.21 11.92 35.12
C GLU A 392 -10.04 12.88 35.40
N ASP A 393 -8.91 12.35 35.86
CA ASP A 393 -7.68 13.10 36.10
C ASP A 393 -6.83 13.32 34.83
N GLY A 394 -7.22 12.70 33.71
CA GLY A 394 -6.55 12.81 32.40
C GLY A 394 -5.19 12.13 32.31
N THR A 395 -4.80 11.31 33.29
CA THR A 395 -3.47 10.67 33.33
C THR A 395 -3.43 9.33 32.60
N ASP A 396 -4.56 8.63 32.56
CA ASP A 396 -4.69 7.29 31.99
C ASP A 396 -5.93 7.17 31.08
N TRP A 397 -6.20 5.97 30.59
CA TRP A 397 -7.32 5.63 29.73
C TRP A 397 -8.25 4.63 30.41
N THR A 398 -9.49 4.57 29.93
CA THR A 398 -10.49 3.57 30.29
C THR A 398 -11.30 3.15 29.07
N VAL A 399 -11.80 1.92 29.08
CA VAL A 399 -12.79 1.41 28.14
C VAL A 399 -13.97 0.90 28.95
N ASP A 400 -15.16 1.45 28.76
CA ASP A 400 -16.36 1.10 29.54
C ASP A 400 -16.15 1.13 31.06
N GLY A 401 -15.33 2.06 31.57
CA GLY A 401 -15.02 2.17 33.00
C GLY A 401 -13.95 1.21 33.53
N HIS A 402 -13.41 0.32 32.69
CA HIS A 402 -12.34 -0.62 33.06
C HIS A 402 -10.96 -0.14 32.59
N SER A 403 -9.92 -0.41 33.39
CA SER A 403 -8.51 -0.12 33.10
C SER A 403 -7.56 -0.98 33.94
N GLY A 404 -6.26 -0.90 33.67
CA GLY A 404 -5.21 -1.50 34.50
C GLY A 404 -4.58 -2.78 33.95
N ALA A 405 -3.38 -3.11 34.45
CA ALA A 405 -2.50 -4.13 33.88
C ALA A 405 -3.03 -5.57 33.87
N HIS A 406 -4.07 -5.87 34.68
CA HIS A 406 -4.74 -7.16 34.70
C HIS A 406 -5.76 -7.32 33.55
N CYS A 407 -6.18 -6.21 32.94
CA CYS A 407 -7.13 -6.23 31.85
C CYS A 407 -6.51 -6.73 30.54
N THR A 408 -7.30 -7.49 29.79
CA THR A 408 -7.00 -7.89 28.42
C THR A 408 -7.86 -7.09 27.46
N VAL A 409 -7.32 -6.66 26.33
CA VAL A 409 -8.01 -5.83 25.34
C VAL A 409 -7.99 -6.49 23.97
N ARG A 410 -9.07 -6.35 23.19
CA ARG A 410 -9.14 -6.75 21.78
C ARG A 410 -10.01 -5.80 20.97
N LEU A 411 -9.91 -5.89 19.64
CA LEU A 411 -10.73 -5.08 18.74
C LEU A 411 -12.17 -5.64 18.65
N TRP A 412 -13.16 -4.78 18.88
CA TRP A 412 -14.57 -5.14 18.76
C TRP A 412 -14.94 -5.45 17.30
N HIS A 413 -15.76 -6.49 17.10
CA HIS A 413 -16.28 -6.86 15.78
C HIS A 413 -17.77 -7.20 15.84
N PRO A 414 -18.60 -6.69 14.92
CA PRO A 414 -20.06 -6.90 14.98
C PRO A 414 -20.53 -8.34 14.73
N VAL A 415 -19.66 -9.28 14.33
CA VAL A 415 -20.05 -10.68 14.11
C VAL A 415 -20.20 -11.41 15.44
N GLU A 416 -19.51 -10.93 16.47
CA GLU A 416 -19.53 -11.48 17.83
C GLU A 416 -20.49 -10.72 18.75
N ALA A 417 -20.99 -9.57 18.31
CA ALA A 417 -21.94 -8.78 19.07
C ALA A 417 -23.39 -9.16 18.71
N PRO A 418 -24.32 -9.12 19.68
CA PRO A 418 -25.76 -9.20 19.41
C PRO A 418 -26.23 -8.07 18.49
N PRO A 419 -27.28 -8.27 17.67
CA PRO A 419 -27.79 -7.23 16.77
C PRO A 419 -28.18 -5.93 17.47
N ALA A 420 -28.71 -6.01 18.70
CA ALA A 420 -29.08 -4.85 19.51
C ALA A 420 -27.85 -3.99 19.90
N GLU A 421 -26.74 -4.62 20.27
CA GLU A 421 -25.48 -3.92 20.58
C GLU A 421 -24.92 -3.25 19.32
N VAL A 422 -24.96 -3.95 18.17
CA VAL A 422 -24.52 -3.36 16.88
C VAL A 422 -25.36 -2.13 16.52
N ALA A 423 -26.68 -2.20 16.68
CA ALA A 423 -27.58 -1.07 16.43
C ALA A 423 -27.27 0.12 17.36
N ALA A 424 -27.08 -0.15 18.66
CA ALA A 424 -26.71 0.87 19.64
C ALA A 424 -25.38 1.55 19.29
N TRP A 425 -24.37 0.79 18.86
CA TRP A 425 -23.11 1.36 18.40
C TRP A 425 -23.27 2.21 17.14
N ARG A 426 -24.12 1.81 16.19
CA ARG A 426 -24.41 2.61 15.00
C ARG A 426 -25.08 3.93 15.37
N ASP A 427 -26.05 3.91 16.28
CA ASP A 427 -26.70 5.11 16.80
C ASP A 427 -25.69 6.03 17.49
N HIS A 428 -24.88 5.46 18.38
CA HIS A 428 -23.89 6.21 19.15
C HIS A 428 -22.82 6.86 18.26
N VAL A 429 -22.24 6.11 17.30
CA VAL A 429 -21.26 6.63 16.33
C VAL A 429 -21.84 7.77 15.51
N THR A 430 -23.09 7.63 15.04
CA THR A 430 -23.77 8.67 14.26
C THR A 430 -24.08 9.90 15.11
N ALA A 431 -24.64 9.73 16.31
CA ALA A 431 -24.98 10.83 17.21
C ALA A 431 -23.75 11.60 17.70
N ALA A 432 -22.65 10.90 17.99
CA ALA A 432 -21.38 11.51 18.37
C ALA A 432 -20.63 12.15 17.18
N THR A 433 -21.14 12.02 15.95
CA THR A 433 -20.44 12.44 14.71
C THR A 433 -19.02 11.86 14.59
N THR A 434 -18.78 10.70 15.21
CA THR A 434 -17.46 10.08 15.25
C THR A 434 -17.19 9.43 13.90
N LYS A 435 -16.19 9.96 13.18
CA LYS A 435 -15.77 9.39 11.90
C LYS A 435 -14.81 8.22 12.12
N GLN A 436 -15.29 6.99 12.01
CA GLN A 436 -14.44 5.81 12.16
C GLN A 436 -13.45 5.70 10.99
N PRO A 437 -12.18 5.30 11.24
CA PRO A 437 -11.16 5.24 10.18
C PRO A 437 -11.50 4.22 9.08
N PHE A 438 -12.28 3.18 9.41
CA PHE A 438 -12.89 2.21 8.50
C PHE A 438 -14.28 1.82 9.04
N LYS A 439 -15.10 1.12 8.25
CA LYS A 439 -16.39 0.59 8.72
C LYS A 439 -16.17 -0.46 9.83
N GLN A 440 -16.44 -0.08 11.07
CA GLN A 440 -16.44 -1.00 12.22
C GLN A 440 -17.86 -1.22 12.77
N ALA A 441 -18.55 -0.18 13.25
CA ALA A 441 -19.95 -0.30 13.69
C ALA A 441 -20.90 -0.60 12.52
N PHE A 442 -20.65 0.05 11.38
CA PHE A 442 -21.33 -0.19 10.11
C PHE A 442 -20.62 -1.27 9.28
N ARG A 443 -19.93 -2.23 9.90
CA ARG A 443 -19.32 -3.33 9.16
C ARG A 443 -20.38 -4.35 8.75
N GLU A 444 -20.30 -4.78 7.51
CA GLU A 444 -21.11 -5.88 6.97
C GLU A 444 -20.74 -7.20 7.65
N VAL A 445 -21.74 -7.98 8.06
CA VAL A 445 -21.55 -9.25 8.78
C VAL A 445 -22.10 -10.40 7.94
N TYR A 446 -21.26 -11.40 7.68
CA TYR A 446 -21.65 -12.61 6.95
C TYR A 446 -21.62 -13.80 7.90
N ARG A 447 -22.80 -14.25 8.30
CA ARG A 447 -22.98 -15.49 9.06
C ARG A 447 -23.22 -16.65 8.10
N LEU A 448 -22.84 -17.85 8.53
CA LEU A 448 -23.09 -19.07 7.79
C LEU A 448 -24.61 -19.28 7.62
N THR A 449 -25.04 -19.60 6.41
CA THR A 449 -26.44 -19.86 6.09
C THR A 449 -26.73 -21.37 6.11
N PRO A 450 -27.99 -21.79 6.28
CA PRO A 450 -28.35 -23.21 6.20
C PRO A 450 -27.94 -23.88 4.87
N ALA A 451 -27.97 -23.13 3.75
CA ALA A 451 -27.52 -23.63 2.45
C ALA A 451 -26.01 -23.92 2.44
N GLU A 452 -25.20 -23.08 3.08
CA GLU A 452 -23.74 -23.27 3.16
C GLU A 452 -23.34 -24.40 4.12
N VAL A 453 -24.16 -24.68 5.14
CA VAL A 453 -24.01 -25.88 5.97
C VAL A 453 -24.22 -27.16 5.15
N GLN A 454 -25.09 -27.12 4.13
CA GLN A 454 -25.36 -28.26 3.26
C GLN A 454 -24.28 -28.46 2.18
N THR A 455 -23.76 -27.37 1.60
CA THR A 455 -22.68 -27.45 0.59
C THR A 455 -21.32 -27.80 1.19
N ASP A 456 -21.18 -27.62 2.52
CA ASP A 456 -20.06 -28.05 3.36
C ASP A 456 -18.71 -27.38 3.05
N ALA A 457 -18.14 -27.61 1.88
CA ALA A 457 -16.78 -27.20 1.53
C ALA A 457 -16.69 -25.85 0.79
N TYR A 458 -17.82 -25.28 0.35
CA TYR A 458 -17.83 -24.05 -0.44
C TYR A 458 -19.12 -23.24 -0.27
N SER A 459 -19.03 -21.93 -0.52
CA SER A 459 -20.18 -21.03 -0.60
C SER A 459 -20.41 -20.57 -2.05
N ASN A 460 -21.67 -20.66 -2.50
CA ASN A 460 -22.14 -20.13 -3.79
C ASN A 460 -22.77 -18.72 -3.65
N ARG A 461 -22.65 -18.07 -2.50
CA ARG A 461 -23.32 -16.78 -2.23
C ARG A 461 -23.00 -15.70 -3.26
N PHE A 462 -21.83 -15.78 -3.87
CA PHE A 462 -21.34 -14.84 -4.87
C PHE A 462 -21.11 -15.48 -6.24
N ALA A 463 -21.66 -16.67 -6.50
CA ALA A 463 -21.51 -17.33 -7.79
C ALA A 463 -22.43 -16.71 -8.87
N GLY A 464 -21.97 -16.69 -10.12
CA GLY A 464 -22.75 -16.25 -11.28
C GLY A 464 -22.81 -14.74 -11.52
N HIS A 465 -21.97 -13.93 -10.85
CA HIS A 465 -21.87 -12.50 -11.15
C HIS A 465 -20.90 -12.22 -12.28
N ILE A 466 -21.29 -11.29 -13.16
CA ILE A 466 -20.45 -10.85 -14.29
C ILE A 466 -19.71 -9.56 -13.92
N LEU A 467 -18.39 -9.62 -13.85
CA LEU A 467 -17.53 -8.52 -13.44
C LEU A 467 -16.65 -8.00 -14.58
N ARG A 468 -16.32 -6.70 -14.56
CA ARG A 468 -15.26 -6.12 -15.38
C ARG A 468 -13.90 -6.63 -14.88
N TYR A 469 -13.32 -7.61 -15.57
CA TYR A 469 -12.20 -8.41 -15.05
C TYR A 469 -10.99 -7.58 -14.63
N ARG A 470 -10.58 -6.59 -15.45
CA ARG A 470 -9.41 -5.75 -15.12
C ARG A 470 -9.60 -4.95 -13.83
N GLN A 471 -10.82 -4.50 -13.57
CA GLN A 471 -11.15 -3.78 -12.34
C GLN A 471 -11.20 -4.74 -11.15
N ALA A 472 -11.83 -5.91 -11.32
CA ALA A 472 -11.88 -6.96 -10.31
C ALA A 472 -10.48 -7.42 -9.89
N ASN A 473 -9.62 -7.75 -10.86
CA ASN A 473 -8.23 -8.16 -10.61
C ASN A 473 -7.42 -7.08 -9.87
N ALA A 474 -7.57 -5.81 -10.26
CA ALA A 474 -6.91 -4.71 -9.57
C ALA A 474 -7.39 -4.55 -8.12
N LEU A 475 -8.71 -4.64 -7.89
CA LEU A 475 -9.31 -4.50 -6.56
C LEU A 475 -8.95 -5.66 -5.64
N MET A 476 -8.97 -6.90 -6.14
CA MET A 476 -8.47 -8.08 -5.42
C MET A 476 -7.05 -7.85 -4.91
N ARG A 477 -6.14 -7.40 -5.78
CA ARG A 477 -4.74 -7.13 -5.41
C ARG A 477 -4.60 -6.02 -4.37
N VAL A 478 -5.39 -4.96 -4.47
CA VAL A 478 -5.41 -3.87 -3.48
C VAL A 478 -5.90 -4.36 -2.11
N ARG A 479 -6.80 -5.35 -2.06
CA ARG A 479 -7.29 -5.99 -0.83
C ARG A 479 -6.40 -7.13 -0.32
N GLY A 480 -5.21 -7.31 -0.91
CA GLY A 480 -4.25 -8.33 -0.51
C GLY A 480 -4.55 -9.73 -1.05
N TRP A 481 -5.48 -9.87 -2.00
CA TRP A 481 -5.74 -11.13 -2.68
C TRP A 481 -4.76 -11.38 -3.82
N SER A 482 -4.48 -12.64 -4.02
CA SER A 482 -3.49 -13.17 -4.92
C SER A 482 -4.17 -13.97 -6.03
N ALA A 483 -4.37 -13.35 -7.20
CA ALA A 483 -4.95 -14.02 -8.36
C ALA A 483 -3.93 -14.21 -9.50
N ASN A 484 -4.10 -15.26 -10.28
CA ASN A 484 -3.53 -15.38 -11.62
C ASN A 484 -4.27 -14.43 -12.59
N TYR A 485 -3.63 -14.08 -13.71
CA TYR A 485 -4.30 -13.29 -14.74
C TYR A 485 -5.05 -14.23 -15.69
N LEU A 486 -6.33 -13.96 -15.95
CA LEU A 486 -7.14 -14.75 -16.87
C LEU A 486 -6.68 -14.51 -18.31
N GLY A 487 -6.72 -15.55 -19.13
CA GLY A 487 -6.38 -15.49 -20.53
C GLY A 487 -6.63 -16.77 -21.29
N SER A 488 -6.42 -16.72 -22.60
CA SER A 488 -6.74 -17.80 -23.54
C SER A 488 -5.66 -18.90 -23.63
N TRP A 489 -4.67 -18.92 -22.74
CA TRP A 489 -3.62 -19.93 -22.69
C TRP A 489 -3.97 -21.03 -21.68
N GLY A 490 -3.61 -22.29 -21.97
CA GLY A 490 -3.62 -23.41 -21.03
C GLY A 490 -4.77 -23.43 -20.00
N ASP A 491 -4.41 -23.27 -18.72
CA ASP A 491 -5.27 -23.21 -17.53
C ASP A 491 -5.81 -21.79 -17.23
N GLY A 492 -5.42 -20.78 -17.99
CA GLY A 492 -5.74 -19.36 -17.77
C GLY A 492 -7.22 -19.00 -17.93
N ARG A 493 -8.08 -19.94 -18.32
CA ARG A 493 -9.55 -19.72 -18.39
C ARG A 493 -10.20 -19.66 -17.01
N HIS A 494 -9.59 -20.31 -16.02
CA HIS A 494 -10.03 -20.28 -14.63
C HIS A 494 -8.99 -19.56 -13.78
N GLY A 495 -9.47 -18.84 -12.78
CA GLY A 495 -8.68 -18.03 -11.88
C GLY A 495 -9.06 -18.33 -10.45
N GLU A 496 -8.04 -18.52 -9.62
CA GLU A 496 -8.17 -18.60 -8.18
C GLU A 496 -7.52 -17.38 -7.57
N ALA A 497 -8.32 -16.55 -6.91
CA ALA A 497 -7.81 -15.49 -6.05
C ALA A 497 -7.69 -16.04 -4.63
N THR A 498 -6.51 -15.98 -4.03
CA THR A 498 -6.25 -16.49 -2.68
C THR A 498 -5.86 -15.38 -1.71
N LYS A 499 -6.24 -15.48 -0.44
CA LYS A 499 -5.79 -14.57 0.61
C LYS A 499 -5.47 -15.33 1.88
N ASP A 500 -4.28 -15.10 2.40
CA ASP A 500 -3.87 -15.60 3.71
C ASP A 500 -4.51 -14.74 4.81
N LEU A 501 -5.09 -15.40 5.82
CA LEU A 501 -5.82 -14.81 6.94
C LEU A 501 -5.23 -15.32 8.26
N ALA A 502 -5.55 -14.65 9.38
CA ALA A 502 -5.10 -15.02 10.72
C ALA A 502 -3.59 -15.34 10.80
N ALA A 503 -2.75 -14.39 10.37
CA ALA A 503 -1.29 -14.55 10.30
C ALA A 503 -0.82 -15.77 9.47
N GLY A 504 -1.59 -16.14 8.44
CA GLY A 504 -1.24 -17.23 7.52
C GLY A 504 -1.57 -18.63 8.03
N THR A 505 -2.46 -18.74 9.02
CA THR A 505 -3.00 -20.02 9.50
C THR A 505 -4.23 -20.47 8.71
N TRP A 506 -4.89 -19.54 8.02
CA TRP A 506 -6.05 -19.78 7.17
C TRP A 506 -5.86 -19.17 5.79
N GLN A 507 -6.52 -19.73 4.79
CA GLN A 507 -6.58 -19.19 3.44
C GLN A 507 -8.03 -19.19 2.96
N ALA A 508 -8.44 -18.09 2.34
CA ALA A 508 -9.66 -18.02 1.57
C ALA A 508 -9.34 -18.04 0.08
N THR A 509 -10.16 -18.72 -0.72
CA THR A 509 -10.04 -18.83 -2.17
C THR A 509 -11.34 -18.39 -2.83
N PHE A 510 -11.24 -17.52 -3.83
CA PHE A 510 -12.35 -17.03 -4.63
C PHE A 510 -12.15 -17.41 -6.10
N HIS A 511 -13.06 -18.25 -6.61
CA HIS A 511 -13.03 -18.76 -7.97
C HIS A 511 -13.70 -17.78 -8.93
N HIS A 512 -13.08 -17.62 -10.11
CA HIS A 512 -13.62 -16.82 -11.20
C HIS A 512 -13.12 -17.36 -12.54
N GLU A 513 -13.87 -17.13 -13.62
CA GLU A 513 -13.56 -17.67 -14.95
C GLU A 513 -13.92 -16.67 -16.05
N ILE A 514 -13.42 -16.88 -17.25
CA ILE A 514 -13.75 -16.01 -18.40
C ILE A 514 -15.24 -16.12 -18.74
N ALA A 515 -15.96 -14.99 -18.79
CA ALA A 515 -17.40 -14.98 -19.03
C ALA A 515 -17.81 -15.03 -20.51
N THR A 516 -16.91 -14.69 -21.44
CA THR A 516 -17.20 -14.65 -22.88
C THR A 516 -16.20 -15.49 -23.67
N GLU A 517 -16.70 -16.26 -24.64
CA GLU A 517 -15.82 -16.89 -25.63
C GLU A 517 -15.29 -15.80 -26.58
N GLY A 518 -13.96 -15.60 -26.60
CA GLY A 518 -13.36 -14.46 -27.28
C GLY A 518 -13.63 -14.41 -28.79
N THR A 519 -13.99 -13.22 -29.30
CA THR A 519 -14.24 -12.93 -30.73
C THR A 519 -12.96 -12.74 -31.57
N GLY A 520 -11.87 -13.43 -31.22
CA GLY A 520 -10.66 -13.48 -32.06
C GLY A 520 -9.58 -12.42 -31.79
N GLN A 521 -9.78 -11.47 -30.87
CA GLN A 521 -8.64 -10.72 -30.31
C GLN A 521 -7.95 -11.54 -29.23
N ARG A 522 -6.82 -12.16 -29.58
CA ARG A 522 -5.95 -12.82 -28.62
C ARG A 522 -5.62 -11.84 -27.47
N ASP A 523 -5.79 -12.30 -26.23
CA ASP A 523 -5.17 -11.78 -25.00
C ASP A 523 -5.87 -10.67 -24.17
N ARG A 524 -7.12 -10.26 -24.46
CA ARG A 524 -7.86 -9.35 -23.54
C ARG A 524 -9.17 -9.93 -23.00
N VAL A 525 -9.11 -10.46 -21.78
CA VAL A 525 -10.30 -10.81 -20.98
C VAL A 525 -10.98 -9.52 -20.50
N GLU A 526 -12.18 -9.26 -21.01
CA GLU A 526 -12.99 -8.10 -20.61
C GLU A 526 -13.84 -8.40 -19.37
N PHE A 527 -14.53 -9.54 -19.38
CA PHE A 527 -15.45 -9.95 -18.32
C PHE A 527 -15.05 -11.29 -17.71
N CYS A 528 -15.30 -11.43 -16.42
CA CYS A 528 -15.24 -12.73 -15.73
C CYS A 528 -16.55 -13.04 -15.04
N SER A 529 -16.91 -14.33 -15.00
CA SER A 529 -17.96 -14.86 -14.15
C SER A 529 -17.35 -15.24 -12.81
N THR A 530 -18.06 -14.99 -11.72
CA THR A 530 -17.65 -15.38 -10.38
C THR A 530 -18.19 -16.76 -10.03
N ASP A 531 -17.51 -17.44 -9.13
CA ASP A 531 -17.93 -18.76 -8.66
C ASP A 531 -17.64 -18.90 -7.15
N GLN A 532 -17.40 -20.11 -6.69
CA GLN A 532 -17.29 -20.51 -5.29
C GLN A 532 -16.28 -19.70 -4.46
N VAL A 533 -16.62 -19.54 -3.18
CA VAL A 533 -15.68 -19.17 -2.11
C VAL A 533 -15.37 -20.40 -1.26
N ARG A 534 -14.10 -20.68 -1.02
CA ARG A 534 -13.59 -21.84 -0.27
C ARG A 534 -12.61 -21.42 0.80
N PHE A 535 -12.41 -22.28 1.81
CA PHE A 535 -11.45 -22.05 2.88
C PHE A 535 -10.55 -23.27 3.08
N ALA A 536 -9.31 -23.00 3.49
CA ALA A 536 -8.36 -24.03 3.87
C ALA A 536 -7.61 -23.61 5.13
N ARG A 537 -7.33 -24.56 6.01
CA ARG A 537 -6.48 -24.39 7.18
C ARG A 537 -5.07 -24.88 6.86
N ARG A 538 -4.07 -24.17 7.37
CA ARG A 538 -2.68 -24.56 7.19
C ARG A 538 -2.30 -25.71 8.11
N ASP A 539 -1.72 -26.75 7.54
CA ASP A 539 -1.09 -27.86 8.25
C ASP A 539 0.37 -27.98 7.78
N GLY A 540 1.29 -27.46 8.61
CA GLY A 540 2.70 -27.30 8.26
C GLY A 540 2.90 -26.46 6.98
N ARG A 541 3.31 -27.12 5.89
CA ARG A 541 3.52 -26.49 4.57
C ARG A 541 2.33 -26.67 3.61
N LEU A 542 1.31 -27.42 4.00
CA LEU A 542 0.17 -27.75 3.15
C LEU A 542 -1.07 -26.95 3.56
N TRP A 543 -1.95 -26.72 2.59
CA TRP A 543 -3.28 -26.17 2.80
C TRP A 543 -4.30 -27.30 2.73
N THR A 544 -5.03 -27.51 3.81
CA THR A 544 -6.05 -28.54 3.92
C THR A 544 -7.42 -27.89 3.76
N PRO A 545 -8.21 -28.23 2.71
CA PRO A 545 -9.58 -27.74 2.57
C PRO A 545 -10.39 -28.00 3.83
N THR A 546 -11.18 -27.01 4.26
CA THR A 546 -11.89 -27.04 5.54
C THR A 546 -13.37 -26.74 5.33
N ARG A 547 -14.21 -27.42 6.12
CA ARG A 547 -15.66 -27.20 6.14
C ARG A 547 -15.98 -25.78 6.58
N LEU A 548 -17.03 -25.19 6.02
CA LEU A 548 -17.40 -23.81 6.32
C LEU A 548 -17.86 -23.60 7.77
N ASP A 549 -18.38 -24.63 8.43
CA ASP A 549 -18.80 -24.60 9.84
C ASP A 549 -17.62 -24.65 10.84
N GLU A 550 -16.46 -25.09 10.39
CA GLU A 550 -15.21 -25.06 11.16
C GLU A 550 -14.44 -23.73 10.99
N VAL A 551 -14.82 -22.88 10.03
CA VAL A 551 -14.17 -21.58 9.81
C VAL A 551 -14.60 -20.60 10.91
N PRO A 552 -13.67 -19.96 11.64
CA PRO A 552 -14.01 -18.94 12.62
C PRO A 552 -14.91 -17.83 12.03
N PRO A 553 -16.00 -17.42 12.72
CA PRO A 553 -16.96 -16.46 12.18
C PRO A 553 -16.36 -15.13 11.70
N ARG A 554 -15.33 -14.62 12.40
CA ARG A 554 -14.58 -13.43 11.95
C ARG A 554 -13.94 -13.66 10.58
N LEU A 555 -13.25 -14.79 10.39
CA LEU A 555 -12.56 -15.10 9.14
C LEU A 555 -13.54 -15.26 7.98
N LEU A 556 -14.63 -16.00 8.20
CA LEU A 556 -15.71 -16.14 7.23
C LEU A 556 -16.26 -14.77 6.84
N SER A 557 -16.65 -13.96 7.84
CA SER A 557 -17.25 -12.65 7.61
C SER A 557 -16.32 -11.71 6.84
N GLU A 558 -15.04 -11.68 7.20
CA GLU A 558 -14.05 -10.78 6.59
C GLU A 558 -13.69 -11.18 5.17
N ALA A 559 -13.57 -12.48 4.89
CA ALA A 559 -13.33 -12.98 3.53
C ALA A 559 -14.54 -12.74 2.62
N MET A 560 -15.76 -13.05 3.09
CA MET A 560 -16.99 -12.82 2.33
C MET A 560 -17.22 -11.33 2.07
N ARG A 561 -16.85 -10.46 3.02
CA ARG A 561 -16.92 -9.01 2.85
C ARG A 561 -16.00 -8.50 1.73
N ASP A 562 -14.80 -9.05 1.60
CA ASP A 562 -13.91 -8.73 0.48
C ASP A 562 -14.53 -9.18 -0.85
N VAL A 563 -15.11 -10.37 -0.91
CA VAL A 563 -15.77 -10.88 -2.13
C VAL A 563 -17.00 -10.05 -2.50
N ASP A 564 -17.86 -9.68 -1.54
CA ASP A 564 -18.99 -8.77 -1.81
C ASP A 564 -18.51 -7.41 -2.33
N LEU A 565 -17.38 -6.90 -1.82
CA LEU A 565 -16.78 -5.68 -2.34
C LEU A 565 -16.34 -5.84 -3.80
N PHE A 566 -15.75 -6.98 -4.17
CA PHE A 566 -15.37 -7.26 -5.57
C PHE A 566 -16.59 -7.26 -6.47
N VAL A 567 -17.62 -8.01 -6.08
CA VAL A 567 -18.88 -8.11 -6.83
C VAL A 567 -19.55 -6.74 -6.92
N GLY A 568 -19.80 -6.08 -5.78
CA GLY A 568 -20.55 -4.83 -5.71
C GLY A 568 -19.89 -3.65 -6.43
N VAL A 569 -18.56 -3.60 -6.51
CA VAL A 569 -17.85 -2.51 -7.20
C VAL A 569 -17.64 -2.79 -8.69
N THR A 570 -17.46 -4.05 -9.08
CA THR A 570 -16.97 -4.38 -10.43
C THR A 570 -17.99 -5.12 -11.30
N SER A 571 -19.16 -5.45 -10.74
CA SER A 571 -20.27 -6.04 -11.49
C SER A 571 -20.81 -5.08 -12.54
N ILE A 572 -21.09 -5.62 -13.73
CA ILE A 572 -21.76 -4.84 -14.79
C ILE A 572 -23.15 -4.35 -14.37
N ALA A 573 -23.79 -4.97 -13.37
CA ALA A 573 -25.09 -4.56 -12.85
C ALA A 573 -25.06 -3.17 -12.16
N ALA A 574 -23.88 -2.68 -11.77
CA ALA A 574 -23.67 -1.34 -11.21
C ALA A 574 -23.29 -0.30 -12.27
N ASP A 575 -23.18 -0.71 -13.54
CA ASP A 575 -22.85 0.16 -14.66
C ASP A 575 -24.13 0.81 -15.21
N GLU A 576 -24.19 2.13 -15.06
CA GLU A 576 -25.33 2.96 -15.45
C GLU A 576 -25.48 3.06 -16.97
N THR A 577 -24.38 2.93 -17.72
CA THR A 577 -24.35 3.09 -19.18
C THR A 577 -24.52 1.77 -19.94
N TRP A 578 -24.64 0.65 -19.21
CA TRP A 578 -24.71 -0.68 -19.81
C TRP A 578 -25.92 -0.87 -20.72
N ASN A 579 -27.06 -0.26 -20.39
CA ASN A 579 -28.26 -0.35 -21.23
C ASN A 579 -28.07 0.29 -22.62
N ASP A 580 -27.20 1.29 -22.72
CA ASP A 580 -26.98 2.07 -23.95
C ASP A 580 -25.82 1.51 -24.80
N SER A 581 -24.92 0.71 -24.21
CA SER A 581 -23.64 0.32 -24.82
C SER A 581 -23.21 -1.14 -24.63
N GLY A 582 -23.94 -1.94 -23.85
CA GLY A 582 -23.53 -3.29 -23.46
C GLY A 582 -23.62 -4.35 -24.57
N ALA A 583 -22.73 -5.35 -24.51
CA ALA A 583 -22.84 -6.57 -25.33
C ALA A 583 -24.20 -7.25 -25.08
N GLN A 584 -24.86 -7.74 -26.14
CA GLN A 584 -26.21 -8.34 -26.04
C GLN A 584 -26.25 -9.51 -25.05
N ASP A 585 -25.12 -10.20 -24.89
CA ASP A 585 -24.96 -11.47 -24.16
C ASP A 585 -25.34 -11.41 -22.66
N PHE A 586 -25.24 -10.24 -22.01
CA PHE A 586 -25.52 -10.11 -20.57
C PHE A 586 -26.70 -9.20 -20.22
N ARG A 587 -27.54 -8.83 -21.20
CA ARG A 587 -28.68 -7.93 -20.98
C ARG A 587 -29.67 -8.48 -19.93
N ARG A 588 -29.92 -9.78 -19.95
CA ARG A 588 -30.79 -10.45 -18.97
C ARG A 588 -30.22 -10.36 -17.55
N TYR A 589 -28.96 -10.74 -17.38
CA TYR A 589 -28.25 -10.64 -16.10
C TYR A 589 -28.31 -9.23 -15.52
N TRP A 590 -28.05 -8.20 -16.35
CA TRP A 590 -28.08 -6.81 -15.89
C TRP A 590 -29.47 -6.43 -15.35
N ARG A 591 -30.56 -6.74 -16.07
CA ARG A 591 -31.93 -6.39 -15.63
C ARG A 591 -32.30 -7.05 -14.31
N GLU A 592 -31.97 -8.32 -14.15
CA GLU A 592 -32.29 -9.09 -12.93
C GLU A 592 -31.46 -8.63 -11.73
N THR A 593 -30.18 -8.28 -11.94
CA THR A 593 -29.24 -7.96 -10.85
C THR A 593 -29.26 -6.48 -10.46
N ALA A 594 -29.46 -5.57 -11.41
CA ALA A 594 -29.39 -4.12 -11.18
C ALA A 594 -30.45 -3.60 -10.18
N PHE A 595 -31.58 -4.28 -10.07
CA PHE A 595 -32.72 -3.92 -9.21
C PHE A 595 -33.17 -5.07 -8.30
N GLY A 596 -32.28 -6.07 -8.14
CA GLY A 596 -32.54 -7.31 -7.39
C GLY A 596 -32.61 -7.12 -5.88
N ALA A 597 -32.41 -8.20 -5.13
CA ALA A 597 -32.34 -8.13 -3.67
C ALA A 597 -31.09 -7.37 -3.19
N LEU A 598 -31.18 -6.71 -2.03
CA LEU A 598 -30.03 -5.99 -1.48
C LEU A 598 -28.95 -6.95 -0.96
N PRO A 599 -27.68 -6.84 -1.43
CA PRO A 599 -26.55 -7.49 -0.77
C PRO A 599 -26.32 -6.89 0.63
N GLU A 600 -25.53 -7.56 1.47
CA GLU A 600 -25.26 -7.13 2.85
C GLU A 600 -24.67 -5.72 2.92
N THR A 601 -23.76 -5.37 1.98
CA THR A 601 -23.26 -3.99 1.87
C THR A 601 -24.37 -2.96 1.63
N ALA A 602 -25.41 -3.30 0.85
CA ALA A 602 -26.52 -2.40 0.59
C ALA A 602 -27.49 -2.29 1.77
N LYS A 603 -27.70 -3.38 2.52
CA LYS A 603 -28.49 -3.34 3.78
C LYS A 603 -27.84 -2.44 4.82
N VAL A 604 -26.51 -2.51 4.97
CA VAL A 604 -25.76 -1.60 5.84
C VAL A 604 -25.86 -0.15 5.37
N ARG A 605 -25.79 0.10 4.06
CA ARG A 605 -26.02 1.46 3.51
C ARG A 605 -27.42 1.97 3.81
N ARG A 606 -28.45 1.13 3.66
CA ARG A 606 -29.83 1.46 4.03
C ARG A 606 -29.91 1.89 5.49
N ASP A 607 -29.28 1.13 6.39
CA ASP A 607 -29.28 1.40 7.83
C ASP A 607 -28.53 2.69 8.21
N ALA A 608 -27.41 2.97 7.54
CA ALA A 608 -26.71 4.25 7.67
C ALA A 608 -27.55 5.42 7.13
N LEU A 609 -28.20 5.22 5.98
CA LEU A 609 -29.06 6.24 5.37
C LEU A 609 -30.27 6.54 6.24
N ALA A 610 -30.89 5.55 6.88
CA ALA A 610 -32.00 5.75 7.80
C ALA A 610 -31.66 6.71 8.96
N ARG A 611 -30.40 6.71 9.42
CA ARG A 611 -29.92 7.59 10.50
C ARG A 611 -29.49 8.97 10.02
N ILE A 612 -28.98 9.07 8.80
CA ILE A 612 -28.46 10.32 8.24
C ILE A 612 -29.57 11.14 7.58
N LEU A 613 -30.50 10.48 6.88
CA LEU A 613 -31.55 11.10 6.08
C LEU A 613 -32.36 12.15 6.84
N PRO A 614 -32.78 11.95 8.11
CA PRO A 614 -33.56 12.95 8.85
C PRO A 614 -32.86 14.30 9.03
N ALA A 615 -31.52 14.32 9.02
CA ALA A 615 -30.73 15.55 9.15
C ALA A 615 -30.49 16.27 7.82
N LEU A 616 -30.92 15.70 6.69
CA LEU A 616 -30.72 16.27 5.37
C LEU A 616 -31.85 17.21 4.98
N THR A 617 -31.53 18.26 4.20
CA THR A 617 -32.52 19.23 3.72
C THR A 617 -33.57 18.63 2.77
N ILE A 618 -33.27 17.47 2.16
CA ILE A 618 -34.18 16.75 1.26
C ILE A 618 -35.07 15.73 1.99
N ALA A 619 -34.95 15.59 3.32
CA ALA A 619 -35.70 14.59 4.08
C ALA A 619 -37.21 14.59 3.82
N PRO A 620 -37.92 15.75 3.73
CA PRO A 620 -39.37 15.76 3.48
C PRO A 620 -39.79 15.19 2.12
N GLN A 621 -38.85 15.07 1.17
CA GLN A 621 -39.08 14.55 -0.17
C GLN A 621 -38.66 13.09 -0.32
N CYS A 622 -38.11 12.49 0.74
CA CYS A 622 -37.50 11.18 0.67
C CYS A 622 -38.24 10.15 1.52
N GLU A 623 -38.43 8.95 0.96
CA GLU A 623 -38.95 7.79 1.68
C GLU A 623 -37.99 6.61 1.50
N LEU A 624 -37.62 5.96 2.61
CA LEU A 624 -36.71 4.82 2.57
C LEU A 624 -37.50 3.51 2.64
N THR A 625 -37.51 2.76 1.56
CA THR A 625 -38.20 1.46 1.47
C THR A 625 -37.23 0.31 1.76
N ASP A 626 -37.64 -0.93 1.46
CA ASP A 626 -36.78 -2.11 1.61
C ASP A 626 -35.56 -2.07 0.68
N ARG A 627 -35.76 -1.66 -0.58
CA ARG A 627 -34.72 -1.70 -1.63
C ARG A 627 -34.32 -0.34 -2.19
N TYR A 628 -35.15 0.68 -1.98
CA TYR A 628 -35.00 1.98 -2.65
C TYR A 628 -34.96 3.13 -1.65
N LEU A 629 -34.24 4.18 -2.02
CA LEU A 629 -34.53 5.53 -1.59
C LEU A 629 -35.46 6.15 -2.63
N GLU A 630 -36.72 6.36 -2.26
CA GLU A 630 -37.68 7.06 -3.10
C GLU A 630 -37.54 8.57 -2.88
N VAL A 631 -37.52 9.34 -3.97
CA VAL A 631 -37.30 10.78 -3.97
C VAL A 631 -38.39 11.43 -4.81
N ARG A 632 -39.22 12.25 -4.17
CA ARG A 632 -40.28 13.01 -4.84
C ARG A 632 -39.70 14.30 -5.40
N GLY A 633 -39.51 14.36 -6.72
CA GLY A 633 -39.17 15.60 -7.41
C GLY A 633 -40.41 16.41 -7.81
N THR A 634 -40.19 17.47 -8.59
CA THR A 634 -41.24 18.29 -9.19
C THR A 634 -41.84 17.64 -10.44
N ARG A 635 -41.03 16.89 -11.22
CA ARG A 635 -41.47 16.25 -12.47
C ARG A 635 -42.04 14.85 -12.26
N THR A 636 -41.41 14.03 -11.41
CA THR A 636 -41.88 12.66 -11.11
C THR A 636 -41.34 12.15 -9.77
N LEU A 637 -41.72 10.92 -9.40
CA LEU A 637 -41.16 10.15 -8.29
C LEU A 637 -40.04 9.24 -8.81
N TYR A 638 -38.88 9.31 -8.17
CA TYR A 638 -37.70 8.53 -8.52
C TYR A 638 -37.42 7.47 -7.46
N LYS A 639 -37.02 6.27 -7.87
CA LYS A 639 -36.64 5.16 -6.98
C LYS A 639 -35.16 4.83 -7.20
N ILE A 640 -34.30 5.18 -6.25
CA ILE A 640 -32.86 4.93 -6.33
C ILE A 640 -32.55 3.61 -5.62
N HIS A 641 -32.10 2.59 -6.35
CA HIS A 641 -31.78 1.28 -5.78
C HIS A 641 -30.54 1.35 -4.89
N LEU A 642 -30.64 0.86 -3.64
CA LEU A 642 -29.59 1.02 -2.63
C LEU A 642 -28.34 0.16 -2.86
N GLY A 643 -28.43 -0.85 -3.75
CA GLY A 643 -27.31 -1.69 -4.16
C GLY A 643 -26.52 -1.11 -5.34
N SER A 644 -27.21 -0.85 -6.45
CA SER A 644 -26.60 -0.43 -7.72
C SER A 644 -26.51 1.09 -7.88
N ALA A 645 -27.30 1.86 -7.14
CA ALA A 645 -27.57 3.29 -7.37
C ALA A 645 -28.30 3.61 -8.68
N ASN A 646 -28.85 2.60 -9.38
CA ASN A 646 -29.67 2.79 -10.58
C ASN A 646 -31.04 3.35 -10.21
N ILE A 647 -31.66 4.06 -11.16
CA ILE A 647 -32.85 4.89 -10.90
C ILE A 647 -33.99 4.40 -11.78
N LEU A 648 -35.16 4.22 -11.17
CA LEU A 648 -36.43 3.99 -11.87
C LEU A 648 -37.35 5.20 -11.64
N MET A 649 -38.17 5.54 -12.64
CA MET A 649 -39.17 6.60 -12.55
C MET A 649 -40.56 6.00 -12.49
N ALA A 650 -41.36 6.43 -11.52
CA ALA A 650 -42.77 6.04 -11.43
C ALA A 650 -43.61 6.77 -12.51
N PRO A 651 -44.79 6.22 -12.90
CA PRO A 651 -45.38 4.97 -12.43
C PRO A 651 -44.86 3.69 -13.11
N ASP A 652 -44.26 3.80 -14.30
CA ASP A 652 -43.96 2.64 -15.17
C ASP A 652 -42.62 1.96 -14.89
N ASP A 653 -41.88 2.42 -13.87
CA ASP A 653 -40.52 1.99 -13.55
C ASP A 653 -39.56 2.10 -14.75
N THR A 654 -39.67 3.20 -15.49
CA THR A 654 -38.77 3.53 -16.60
C THR A 654 -37.37 3.86 -16.06
N TYR A 655 -36.34 3.24 -16.63
CA TYR A 655 -34.95 3.47 -16.22
C TYR A 655 -34.48 4.89 -16.56
N LEU A 656 -33.83 5.55 -15.60
CA LEU A 656 -33.20 6.86 -15.76
C LEU A 656 -31.68 6.74 -15.60
N CYS A 657 -30.94 7.00 -16.68
CA CYS A 657 -29.48 6.98 -16.70
C CYS A 657 -28.92 8.35 -16.29
N ILE A 658 -28.22 8.41 -15.15
CA ILE A 658 -27.51 9.62 -14.68
C ILE A 658 -26.08 9.24 -14.36
N VAL A 659 -25.15 9.67 -15.22
CA VAL A 659 -23.71 9.49 -15.03
C VAL A 659 -23.13 10.70 -14.28
N PRO A 660 -22.45 10.51 -13.14
CA PRO A 660 -21.89 11.63 -12.37
C PRO A 660 -20.79 12.36 -13.15
N ALA A 661 -21.00 13.65 -13.44
CA ALA A 661 -19.97 14.51 -14.05
C ALA A 661 -18.97 15.12 -13.05
N GLY A 662 -19.12 14.86 -11.73
CA GLY A 662 -18.28 15.47 -10.69
C GLY A 662 -18.47 14.87 -9.29
N ARG A 663 -17.79 15.45 -8.29
CA ARG A 663 -17.96 15.07 -6.88
C ARG A 663 -19.25 15.71 -6.34
N GLY A 664 -20.22 14.87 -5.97
CA GLY A 664 -21.45 15.29 -5.30
C GLY A 664 -21.24 15.98 -3.93
N PRO A 665 -22.32 16.48 -3.31
CA PRO A 665 -22.25 17.13 -2.00
C PRO A 665 -21.58 16.22 -0.95
N ARG A 666 -20.65 16.79 -0.18
CA ARG A 666 -19.98 16.08 0.92
C ARG A 666 -20.89 16.03 2.14
N VAL A 667 -21.65 14.96 2.27
CA VAL A 667 -22.35 14.63 3.52
C VAL A 667 -21.35 14.05 4.51
N ALA A 668 -21.40 14.47 5.77
CA ALA A 668 -20.59 13.89 6.83
C ALA A 668 -21.05 12.45 7.07
N LEU A 669 -20.24 11.48 6.64
CA LEU A 669 -20.50 10.06 6.85
C LEU A 669 -19.83 9.59 8.14
N PRO A 670 -20.41 8.61 8.87
CA PRO A 670 -19.82 8.06 10.09
C PRO A 670 -18.53 7.25 9.84
N PHE A 671 -18.11 7.09 8.58
CA PHE A 671 -16.90 6.38 8.18
C PHE A 671 -16.34 6.96 6.87
N ASN A 672 -15.06 6.68 6.59
CA ASN A 672 -14.35 7.25 5.44
C ASN A 672 -14.72 6.66 4.06
N ASP A 673 -15.21 5.41 4.01
CA ASP A 673 -15.16 4.60 2.77
C ASP A 673 -16.53 3.99 2.36
N ASP A 674 -17.39 4.76 1.66
CA ASP A 674 -18.47 4.20 0.82
C ASP A 674 -18.85 5.15 -0.35
N PRO A 675 -18.20 5.00 -1.53
CA PRO A 675 -18.49 5.84 -2.69
C PRO A 675 -19.91 5.62 -3.25
N ARG A 676 -20.51 4.44 -3.04
CA ARG A 676 -21.88 4.16 -3.52
C ARG A 676 -22.90 4.93 -2.70
N LEU A 677 -22.75 4.99 -1.37
CA LEU A 677 -23.62 5.82 -0.53
C LEU A 677 -23.53 7.30 -0.91
N SER A 678 -22.32 7.81 -1.16
CA SER A 678 -22.12 9.18 -1.62
C SER A 678 -22.79 9.45 -2.98
N LEU A 679 -22.76 8.48 -3.89
CA LEU A 679 -23.45 8.56 -5.17
C LEU A 679 -24.98 8.57 -5.01
N ILE A 680 -25.53 7.68 -4.19
CA ILE A 680 -26.98 7.63 -3.91
C ILE A 680 -27.44 8.99 -3.36
N LEU A 681 -26.71 9.55 -2.39
CA LEU A 681 -27.01 10.87 -1.84
C LEU A 681 -26.92 11.97 -2.90
N SER A 682 -25.87 11.96 -3.73
CA SER A 682 -25.72 12.94 -4.82
C SER A 682 -26.90 12.90 -5.80
N LYS A 683 -27.36 11.69 -6.18
CA LYS A 683 -28.52 11.50 -7.04
C LYS A 683 -29.79 11.98 -6.36
N ALA A 684 -29.99 11.66 -5.08
CA ALA A 684 -31.14 12.11 -4.31
C ALA A 684 -31.24 13.64 -4.24
N PHE A 685 -30.12 14.34 -3.99
CA PHE A 685 -30.10 15.81 -3.99
C PHE A 685 -30.42 16.42 -5.37
N LEU A 686 -29.88 15.83 -6.44
CA LEU A 686 -30.16 16.27 -7.81
C LEU A 686 -31.65 16.10 -8.14
N LEU A 687 -32.22 14.94 -7.84
CA LEU A 687 -33.59 14.56 -8.17
C LEU A 687 -34.65 15.27 -7.33
N ALA A 688 -34.35 15.56 -6.06
CA ALA A 688 -35.19 16.41 -5.21
C ALA A 688 -35.28 17.87 -5.73
N ALA A 689 -34.39 18.27 -6.64
CA ALA A 689 -34.40 19.57 -7.29
C ALA A 689 -34.46 19.43 -8.82
N ASP A 690 -35.19 18.44 -9.33
CA ASP A 690 -35.23 18.10 -10.76
C ASP A 690 -35.64 19.26 -11.70
N HIS A 691 -36.45 20.20 -11.23
CA HIS A 691 -36.79 21.44 -11.96
C HIS A 691 -35.59 22.38 -12.21
N LYS A 692 -34.45 22.17 -11.52
CA LYS A 692 -33.20 22.93 -11.70
C LYS A 692 -32.19 22.19 -12.59
N ILE A 693 -32.50 21.00 -13.07
CA ILE A 693 -31.61 20.24 -13.95
C ILE A 693 -31.55 20.96 -15.30
N THR A 694 -30.33 21.26 -15.76
CA THR A 694 -30.05 21.89 -17.07
C THR A 694 -29.32 20.95 -18.02
N ASP A 695 -28.98 19.74 -17.58
CA ASP A 695 -28.27 18.76 -18.39
C ASP A 695 -29.25 18.12 -19.38
N GLU A 696 -29.08 18.43 -20.67
CA GLU A 696 -29.92 17.92 -21.76
C GLU A 696 -29.92 16.38 -21.84
N SER A 697 -28.82 15.72 -21.44
CA SER A 697 -28.76 14.25 -21.43
C SER A 697 -29.71 13.64 -20.40
N ILE A 698 -30.03 14.37 -19.33
CA ILE A 698 -30.99 13.96 -18.30
C ILE A 698 -32.39 14.44 -18.69
N LEU A 699 -32.53 15.71 -19.10
CA LEU A 699 -33.83 16.30 -19.45
C LEU A 699 -34.55 15.54 -20.56
N GLY A 700 -33.82 15.05 -21.58
CA GLY A 700 -34.40 14.25 -22.66
C GLY A 700 -34.98 12.89 -22.21
N GLN A 701 -34.65 12.43 -20.99
CA GLN A 701 -35.20 11.20 -20.42
C GLN A 701 -36.38 11.46 -19.47
N LEU A 702 -36.57 12.69 -18.99
CA LEU A 702 -37.61 13.02 -18.01
C LEU A 702 -38.96 13.27 -18.70
N PRO A 703 -40.09 13.01 -18.01
CA PRO A 703 -41.39 13.42 -18.49
C PRO A 703 -41.44 14.95 -18.66
N ALA A 704 -42.14 15.38 -19.71
CA ALA A 704 -42.23 16.77 -20.16
C ALA A 704 -42.69 17.73 -19.06
#